data_AF-A0A928SJD6-F1
#
_entry.id   AF-A0A928SJD6-F1
#
_cell.length_a   1.000
_cell.length_b   1.000
_cell.length_c   1.000
_cell.angle_alpha   90.00
_cell.angle_beta   90.00
_cell.angle_gamma   90.00
#
_symmetry.space_group_name_H-M   'P 1'
#
loop_
_entity.id
_entity.type
_entity.pdbx_description
1 polymer ?
#
loop_
_entity_poly.entity_id
_entity_poly.type
_entity_poly.pdbx_seq_one_letter_code
_entity_poly.pdbx_strand_id
1 'polypeptide(L)'
;MSAVLRISILLSILLVLGKIPAAAAQEGPLVLAFYYAWFDQNTWASGQSVDLPAEPYNSADRAAIERQVGQAQSAGIDAFVQSWYGPQEGGNQTETNFRTLLDVAQAKGFKAAVDLEVTSPFLGSVPTVTDALAKLLATHAQHPAYLRYQGKPVIFFWRQQQFSVEQWAAIRDQVDPNRATVWIAEGTELAYQAIFDGHHLYSVAWAASPADQLAKWASRVRAYAAENGFNRLWVATVMPGYDDTRLPRADAFAVPRRNGEYYRETWQGAIASSPNMVIINSFNEWPEGSHLEPSVNYGNLYLDLTRELVTALRGSPPPAPAAAISPTAEPVATPTGPYITAEEGANIRSGPDTSYERIGQLAAGSPIAVIGKTTGGDWWQINFPRGSDARGWVNAEVVTFTGEAEAVPVVETPSPSEASLTGLTLQASATPTTTLEAAVAAPTIKVPAGGVNLRSGPGLEFDLLGRLDEGAEAVVVGQSETGEWWQIETDAVEAGLAWVADAAVDVNGDTAGVPVIEVNQPTATPTTTPTATVPPTPSITPTPTATEVIIAGTIEVTDPINVRAEPSTDGELLGGLYLGDKADVLAVSKDGDWWQIDFPAGPEGVGWVAAEFVRFQGDRQAVPIFGLGTVTPTPRATNTPTRTPTPDRLPTLAELPTLAPTATSIYQTTAAALLAERGTPDPALTIVPEEPAASFDWSDFPWGILSLVVIGAFLWYQFYWRRRGLS
;
A
#
# COMPACT_ATOMS: atom_id res chain seq x y z
N MET A 1 -52.37 39.67 24.66
CA MET A 1 -51.87 39.21 23.35
C MET A 1 -52.50 37.87 23.02
N SER A 2 -53.30 37.84 21.95
CA SER A 2 -54.21 36.74 21.57
C SER A 2 -53.48 35.44 21.22
N ALA A 3 -54.09 34.30 21.54
CA ALA A 3 -53.61 32.95 21.22
C ALA A 3 -53.22 32.76 19.74
N VAL A 4 -53.81 33.56 18.84
CA VAL A 4 -53.50 33.58 17.41
C VAL A 4 -52.06 34.04 17.13
N LEU A 5 -51.52 34.97 17.93
CA LEU A 5 -50.15 35.46 17.78
C LEU A 5 -49.12 34.43 18.29
N ARG A 6 -49.47 33.64 19.31
CA ARG A 6 -48.62 32.55 19.83
C ARG A 6 -48.53 31.38 18.85
N ILE A 7 -49.65 31.02 18.21
CA ILE A 7 -49.68 29.97 17.18
C ILE A 7 -48.92 30.43 15.92
N SER A 8 -49.03 31.71 15.54
CA SER A 8 -48.32 32.25 14.37
C SER A 8 -46.80 32.31 14.57
N ILE A 9 -46.33 32.62 15.78
CA ILE A 9 -44.89 32.61 16.11
C ILE A 9 -44.35 31.17 16.19
N LEU A 10 -45.11 30.23 16.77
CA LEU A 10 -44.74 28.81 16.79
C LEU A 10 -44.72 28.19 15.38
N LEU A 11 -45.69 28.50 14.51
CA LEU A 11 -45.66 28.06 13.11
C LEU A 11 -44.49 28.70 12.33
N SER A 12 -44.15 29.96 12.61
CA SER A 12 -43.03 30.63 11.95
C SER A 12 -41.67 30.06 12.39
N ILE A 13 -41.53 29.68 13.66
CA ILE A 13 -40.32 29.00 14.17
C ILE A 13 -40.24 27.57 13.62
N LEU A 14 -41.35 26.85 13.49
CA LEU A 14 -41.39 25.52 12.85
C LEU A 14 -41.12 25.58 11.33
N LEU A 15 -41.57 26.62 10.62
CA LEU A 15 -41.27 26.81 9.19
C LEU A 15 -39.81 27.22 8.92
N VAL A 16 -39.14 27.87 9.88
CA VAL A 16 -37.70 28.20 9.80
C VAL A 16 -36.83 26.99 10.21
N LEU A 17 -37.31 26.14 11.13
CA LEU A 17 -36.63 24.88 11.50
C LEU A 17 -36.77 23.79 10.43
N GLY A 18 -37.82 23.82 9.59
CA GLY A 18 -38.02 22.88 8.48
C GLY A 18 -37.11 23.08 7.26
N LYS A 19 -36.20 24.06 7.29
CA LYS A 19 -35.25 24.36 6.19
C LYS A 19 -33.77 24.28 6.57
N ILE A 20 -33.44 23.84 7.79
CA ILE A 20 -32.08 23.39 8.04
C ILE A 20 -32.02 21.97 7.46
N PRO A 21 -31.30 21.73 6.35
CA PRO A 21 -31.07 20.36 5.93
C PRO A 21 -30.43 19.67 7.13
N ALA A 22 -31.10 18.64 7.68
CA ALA A 22 -30.46 17.74 8.61
C ALA A 22 -29.15 17.32 7.94
N ALA A 23 -28.02 17.58 8.58
CA ALA A 23 -26.74 17.07 8.10
C ALA A 23 -26.94 15.57 7.91
N ALA A 24 -26.95 15.12 6.64
CA ALA A 24 -27.11 13.72 6.34
C ALA A 24 -26.04 12.99 7.15
N ALA A 25 -26.46 12.11 8.06
CA ALA A 25 -25.54 11.31 8.83
C ALA A 25 -24.72 10.52 7.81
N GLN A 26 -23.40 10.71 7.81
CA GLN A 26 -22.52 10.05 6.88
C GLN A 26 -22.49 8.55 7.20
N GLU A 27 -23.11 7.74 6.35
CA GLU A 27 -23.22 6.28 6.52
C GLU A 27 -21.89 5.60 6.11
N GLY A 28 -20.92 5.60 7.03
CA GLY A 28 -19.67 4.85 6.88
C GLY A 28 -18.45 5.67 6.44
N PRO A 29 -17.28 5.02 6.36
CA PRO A 29 -16.02 5.68 6.01
C PRO A 29 -16.01 6.18 4.56
N LEU A 30 -15.49 7.40 4.37
CA LEU A 30 -15.19 7.94 3.04
C LEU A 30 -14.06 7.16 2.39
N VAL A 31 -14.13 6.96 1.08
CA VAL A 31 -13.05 6.42 0.26
C VAL A 31 -12.54 7.50 -0.65
N LEU A 32 -11.30 7.89 -0.46
CA LEU A 32 -10.63 9.01 -1.13
C LEU A 32 -9.45 8.47 -1.95
N ALA A 33 -8.99 9.21 -2.95
CA ALA A 33 -7.73 8.90 -3.62
C ALA A 33 -6.89 10.14 -3.86
N PHE A 34 -5.58 10.05 -3.62
CA PHE A 34 -4.64 11.08 -4.03
C PHE A 34 -4.63 11.19 -5.56
N TYR A 35 -4.70 12.42 -6.05
CA TYR A 35 -4.83 12.74 -7.46
C TYR A 35 -3.80 13.79 -7.87
N TYR A 36 -3.06 13.51 -8.92
CA TYR A 36 -1.96 14.36 -9.37
C TYR A 36 -2.32 14.94 -10.73
N ALA A 37 -2.33 16.27 -10.78
CA ALA A 37 -2.83 17.04 -11.92
C ALA A 37 -1.69 17.74 -12.67
N TRP A 38 -0.53 17.07 -12.78
CA TRP A 38 0.69 17.69 -13.32
C TRP A 38 1.35 16.98 -14.51
N PHE A 39 0.72 15.95 -15.05
CA PHE A 39 1.29 15.18 -16.15
C PHE A 39 1.05 15.80 -17.52
N ASP A 40 2.03 15.65 -18.40
CA ASP A 40 1.99 16.07 -19.81
C ASP A 40 2.79 15.10 -20.70
N GLN A 41 2.95 15.46 -21.98
CA GLN A 41 3.71 14.64 -22.94
C GLN A 41 5.18 14.46 -22.56
N ASN A 42 5.78 15.40 -21.84
CA ASN A 42 7.16 15.26 -21.37
C ASN A 42 7.24 14.20 -20.28
N THR A 43 6.24 14.11 -19.39
CA THR A 43 6.14 13.01 -18.42
C THR A 43 6.16 11.67 -19.16
N TRP A 44 5.30 11.49 -20.16
CA TRP A 44 5.17 10.21 -20.85
C TRP A 44 6.40 9.83 -21.68
N ALA A 45 7.12 10.83 -22.19
CA ALA A 45 8.36 10.63 -22.93
C ALA A 45 9.61 10.48 -22.03
N SER A 46 9.51 10.75 -20.73
CA SER A 46 10.66 10.81 -19.82
C SER A 46 11.33 9.45 -19.56
N GLY A 47 10.59 8.35 -19.71
CA GLY A 47 11.03 7.02 -19.29
C GLY A 47 11.12 6.83 -17.76
N GLN A 48 10.60 7.79 -16.98
CA GLN A 48 10.67 7.79 -15.51
C GLN A 48 9.51 7.06 -14.82
N SER A 49 8.56 6.51 -15.58
CA SER A 49 7.45 5.71 -15.06
C SER A 49 7.61 4.26 -15.50
N VAL A 50 7.39 3.32 -14.58
CA VAL A 50 7.45 1.86 -14.86
C VAL A 50 6.25 1.35 -15.67
N ASP A 51 5.20 2.14 -15.76
CA ASP A 51 3.97 1.88 -16.49
C ASP A 51 3.44 3.18 -17.10
N LEU A 52 2.49 3.06 -18.03
CA LEU A 52 1.89 4.19 -18.74
C LEU A 52 0.36 4.11 -18.69
N PRO A 53 -0.33 5.26 -18.71
CA PRO A 53 -1.78 5.29 -18.88
C PRO A 53 -2.18 4.60 -20.17
N ALA A 54 -3.32 3.89 -20.14
CA ALA A 54 -3.92 3.30 -21.33
C ALA A 54 -4.19 4.35 -22.42
N GLU A 55 -4.48 5.59 -21.99
CA GLU A 55 -4.63 6.76 -22.85
C GLU A 55 -3.79 7.93 -22.30
N PRO A 56 -2.56 8.17 -22.79
CA PRO A 56 -1.75 9.32 -22.40
C PRO A 56 -2.49 10.65 -22.55
N TYR A 57 -2.35 11.53 -21.57
CA TYR A 57 -3.14 12.76 -21.45
C TYR A 57 -2.31 13.96 -21.00
N ASN A 58 -2.82 15.18 -21.22
CA ASN A 58 -2.37 16.34 -20.47
C ASN A 58 -3.33 16.55 -19.29
N SER A 59 -2.80 16.76 -18.08
CA SER A 59 -3.63 16.95 -16.88
C SER A 59 -4.48 18.22 -16.92
N ALA A 60 -4.14 19.18 -17.77
CA ALA A 60 -4.97 20.36 -18.04
C ALA A 60 -6.19 20.05 -18.93
N ASP A 61 -6.23 18.89 -19.59
CA ASP A 61 -7.33 18.53 -20.47
C ASP A 61 -8.58 18.17 -19.65
N ARG A 62 -9.63 18.98 -19.79
CA ARG A 62 -10.92 18.74 -19.14
C ARG A 62 -11.47 17.33 -19.41
N ALA A 63 -11.30 16.82 -20.63
CA ALA A 63 -11.77 15.49 -21.01
C ALA A 63 -11.06 14.37 -20.21
N ALA A 64 -9.75 14.54 -19.92
CA ALA A 64 -9.02 13.61 -19.07
C ALA A 64 -9.57 13.62 -17.64
N ILE A 65 -9.78 14.81 -17.07
CA ILE A 65 -10.38 14.97 -15.74
C ILE A 65 -11.79 14.34 -15.69
N GLU A 66 -12.62 14.57 -16.71
CA GLU A 66 -13.97 13.99 -16.79
C GLU A 66 -13.97 12.45 -16.86
N ARG A 67 -13.03 11.87 -17.61
CA ARG A 67 -12.83 10.42 -17.69
C ARG A 67 -12.38 9.86 -16.35
N GLN A 68 -11.38 10.48 -15.72
CA GLN A 68 -10.80 10.03 -14.45
C GLN A 68 -11.79 10.12 -13.29
N VAL A 69 -12.60 11.19 -13.22
CA VAL A 69 -13.71 11.28 -12.26
C VAL A 69 -14.73 10.16 -12.49
N GLY A 70 -15.07 9.87 -13.75
CA GLY A 70 -15.97 8.75 -14.07
C GLY A 70 -15.41 7.39 -13.66
N GLN A 71 -14.12 7.16 -13.89
CA GLN A 71 -13.41 5.94 -13.48
C GLN A 71 -13.42 5.78 -11.95
N ALA A 72 -13.07 6.84 -11.21
CA ALA A 72 -13.09 6.84 -9.76
C ALA A 72 -14.49 6.58 -9.18
N GLN A 73 -15.52 7.24 -9.72
CA GLN A 73 -16.91 6.97 -9.33
C GLN A 73 -17.29 5.51 -9.59
N SER A 74 -16.90 4.95 -10.74
CA SER A 74 -17.19 3.55 -11.07
C SER A 74 -16.52 2.57 -10.10
N ALA A 75 -15.40 2.95 -9.48
CA ALA A 75 -14.68 2.17 -8.48
C ALA A 75 -15.22 2.38 -7.05
N GLY A 76 -16.21 3.27 -6.86
CA GLY A 76 -16.77 3.57 -5.54
C GLY A 76 -15.96 4.59 -4.73
N ILE A 77 -14.99 5.26 -5.34
CA ILE A 77 -14.26 6.38 -4.73
C ILE A 77 -15.23 7.58 -4.61
N ASP A 78 -15.20 8.28 -3.48
CA ASP A 78 -16.10 9.40 -3.17
C ASP A 78 -15.55 10.75 -3.57
N ALA A 79 -14.22 10.90 -3.52
CA ALA A 79 -13.55 12.15 -3.86
C ALA A 79 -12.09 11.95 -4.26
N PHE A 80 -11.60 12.89 -5.07
CA PHE A 80 -10.16 13.09 -5.24
C PHE A 80 -9.61 14.07 -4.20
N VAL A 81 -8.41 13.79 -3.72
CA VAL A 81 -7.60 14.71 -2.92
C VAL A 81 -6.44 15.13 -3.82
N GLN A 82 -6.55 16.30 -4.44
CA GLN A 82 -5.60 16.72 -5.45
C GLN A 82 -4.37 17.36 -4.80
N SER A 83 -3.17 16.89 -5.17
CA SER A 83 -1.92 17.60 -4.86
C SER A 83 -1.97 19.04 -5.42
N TRP A 84 -1.75 20.02 -4.55
CA TRP A 84 -1.99 21.43 -4.84
C TRP A 84 -0.87 22.32 -4.29
N TYR A 85 -0.26 23.09 -5.21
CA TYR A 85 0.88 23.97 -4.93
C TYR A 85 0.48 25.38 -4.47
N GLY A 86 -0.80 25.61 -4.14
CA GLY A 86 -1.29 26.91 -3.73
C GLY A 86 -1.95 27.72 -4.86
N PRO A 87 -2.44 28.94 -4.55
CA PRO A 87 -3.36 29.68 -5.41
C PRO A 87 -2.70 30.51 -6.51
N GLN A 88 -1.37 30.51 -6.60
CA GLN A 88 -0.67 31.18 -7.69
C GLN A 88 -0.94 30.44 -9.00
N GLU A 89 -1.31 31.14 -10.08
CA GLU A 89 -1.57 30.50 -11.38
C GLU A 89 -0.31 30.43 -12.27
N GLY A 90 0.54 31.46 -12.23
CA GLY A 90 1.72 31.54 -13.08
C GLY A 90 2.75 30.46 -12.73
N GLY A 91 2.99 29.55 -13.67
CA GLY A 91 3.91 28.41 -13.50
C GLY A 91 3.36 27.28 -12.64
N ASN A 92 2.07 27.31 -12.30
CA ASN A 92 1.43 26.33 -11.44
C ASN A 92 0.10 25.87 -12.03
N GLN A 93 0.15 24.73 -12.73
CA GLN A 93 -1.04 24.12 -13.31
C GLN A 93 -1.97 23.47 -12.28
N THR A 94 -1.48 23.13 -11.08
CA THR A 94 -2.30 22.45 -10.07
C THR A 94 -3.48 23.32 -9.62
N GLU A 95 -3.32 24.65 -9.60
CA GLU A 95 -4.41 25.59 -9.30
C GLU A 95 -5.50 25.62 -10.37
N THR A 96 -5.11 25.81 -11.64
CA THR A 96 -6.08 25.86 -12.76
C THR A 96 -6.79 24.53 -12.95
N ASN A 97 -6.06 23.42 -12.75
CA ASN A 97 -6.60 22.08 -12.88
C ASN A 97 -7.54 21.75 -11.72
N PHE A 98 -7.26 22.22 -10.50
CA PHE A 98 -8.16 22.02 -9.36
C PHE A 98 -9.51 22.72 -9.55
N ARG A 99 -9.53 23.94 -10.11
CA ARG A 99 -10.79 24.61 -10.47
C ARG A 99 -11.59 23.78 -11.48
N THR A 100 -10.92 23.27 -12.51
CA THR A 100 -11.56 22.41 -13.52
C THR A 100 -12.10 21.12 -12.90
N LEU A 101 -11.33 20.49 -12.00
CA LEU A 101 -11.76 19.32 -11.24
C LEU A 101 -13.00 19.62 -10.39
N LEU A 102 -13.08 20.76 -9.71
CA LEU A 102 -14.25 21.16 -8.94
C LEU A 102 -15.49 21.32 -9.81
N ASP A 103 -15.36 21.95 -10.99
CA ASP A 103 -16.48 22.10 -11.95
C ASP A 103 -16.96 20.74 -12.47
N VAL A 104 -16.03 19.87 -12.84
CA VAL A 104 -16.33 18.50 -13.29
C VAL A 104 -16.99 17.70 -12.17
N ALA A 105 -16.44 17.78 -10.96
CA ALA A 105 -16.96 17.09 -9.80
C ALA A 105 -18.39 17.54 -9.48
N GLN A 106 -18.68 18.84 -9.55
CA GLN A 106 -20.06 19.33 -9.41
C GLN A 106 -20.98 18.76 -10.49
N ALA A 107 -20.55 18.81 -11.76
CA ALA A 107 -21.35 18.31 -12.87
C ALA A 107 -21.66 16.81 -12.79
N LYS A 108 -20.73 16.02 -12.20
CA LYS A 108 -20.86 14.56 -12.07
C LYS A 108 -21.34 14.08 -10.70
N GLY A 109 -21.63 14.99 -9.76
CA GLY A 109 -22.00 14.62 -8.39
C GLY A 109 -20.88 13.98 -7.58
N PHE A 110 -19.62 14.25 -7.95
CA PHE A 110 -18.41 13.84 -7.25
C PHE A 110 -17.90 14.94 -6.32
N LYS A 111 -16.82 14.68 -5.57
CA LYS A 111 -16.20 15.65 -4.67
C LYS A 111 -14.70 15.78 -4.91
N ALA A 112 -14.12 16.89 -4.49
CA ALA A 112 -12.67 17.08 -4.47
C ALA A 112 -12.20 17.89 -3.25
N ALA A 113 -11.02 17.58 -2.74
CA ALA A 113 -10.29 18.35 -1.73
C ALA A 113 -8.86 18.62 -2.24
N VAL A 114 -8.12 19.48 -1.54
CA VAL A 114 -6.69 19.64 -1.76
C VAL A 114 -5.88 18.79 -0.78
N ASP A 115 -4.75 18.29 -1.26
CA ASP A 115 -3.57 17.99 -0.48
C ASP A 115 -2.58 19.16 -0.66
N LEU A 116 -2.39 19.95 0.39
CA LEU A 116 -1.54 21.14 0.35
C LEU A 116 -0.07 20.71 0.41
N GLU A 117 0.64 20.94 -0.68
CA GLU A 117 2.06 20.61 -0.83
C GLU A 117 2.93 21.69 -0.18
N VAL A 118 3.23 21.50 1.11
CA VAL A 118 3.85 22.52 1.96
C VAL A 118 5.26 22.89 1.50
N THR A 119 5.97 21.98 0.83
CA THR A 119 7.32 22.20 0.28
C THR A 119 7.31 22.55 -1.22
N SER A 120 6.15 22.87 -1.81
CA SER A 120 6.09 23.23 -3.23
C SER A 120 6.91 24.50 -3.53
N PRO A 121 7.31 24.76 -4.78
CA PRO A 121 8.10 25.95 -5.11
C PRO A 121 7.43 27.30 -4.76
N PHE A 122 6.12 27.29 -4.50
CA PHE A 122 5.31 28.47 -4.19
C PHE A 122 4.99 28.60 -2.70
N LEU A 123 5.12 27.49 -1.96
CA LEU A 123 4.84 27.38 -0.54
C LEU A 123 6.14 26.98 0.15
N GLY A 124 6.80 27.91 0.82
CA GLY A 124 8.09 27.63 1.46
C GLY A 124 8.24 28.28 2.83
N SER A 125 7.24 29.05 3.24
CA SER A 125 7.29 29.86 4.45
C SER A 125 5.91 29.94 5.12
N VAL A 126 5.91 30.21 6.42
CA VAL A 126 4.68 30.42 7.20
C VAL A 126 3.77 31.47 6.54
N PRO A 127 4.23 32.66 6.09
CA PRO A 127 3.37 33.63 5.41
C PRO A 127 2.73 33.09 4.13
N THR A 128 3.51 32.46 3.24
CA THR A 128 2.99 31.94 1.96
C THR A 128 1.93 30.86 2.17
N VAL A 129 2.13 29.99 3.15
CA VAL A 129 1.17 28.93 3.51
C VAL A 129 -0.09 29.51 4.15
N THR A 130 0.07 30.50 5.03
CA THR A 130 -1.05 31.22 5.64
C THR A 130 -1.92 31.90 4.58
N ASP A 131 -1.31 32.62 3.65
CA ASP A 131 -2.03 33.30 2.56
C ASP A 131 -2.72 32.29 1.62
N ALA A 132 -2.04 31.19 1.30
CA ALA A 132 -2.61 30.12 0.48
C ALA A 132 -3.84 29.48 1.12
N LEU A 133 -3.78 29.15 2.41
CA LEU A 133 -4.91 28.61 3.16
C LEU A 133 -6.05 29.62 3.27
N ALA A 134 -5.76 30.88 3.59
CA ALA A 134 -6.78 31.93 3.63
C ALA A 134 -7.50 32.06 2.28
N LYS A 135 -6.74 31.99 1.17
CA LYS A 135 -7.30 32.04 -0.18
C LYS A 135 -8.12 30.80 -0.51
N LEU A 136 -7.63 29.60 -0.21
CA LEU A 136 -8.34 28.33 -0.39
C LEU A 136 -9.71 28.37 0.32
N LEU A 137 -9.71 28.79 1.59
CA LEU A 137 -10.92 28.87 2.42
C LEU A 137 -11.93 29.91 1.92
N ALA A 138 -11.44 31.03 1.40
CA ALA A 138 -12.27 32.08 0.81
C ALA A 138 -12.80 31.76 -0.60
N THR A 139 -12.22 30.77 -1.28
CA THR A 139 -12.54 30.45 -2.68
C THR A 139 -12.95 28.99 -2.84
N HIS A 140 -12.02 28.09 -3.13
CA HIS A 140 -12.31 26.70 -3.50
C HIS A 140 -13.10 25.94 -2.44
N ALA A 141 -12.83 26.18 -1.15
CA ALA A 141 -13.57 25.54 -0.06
C ALA A 141 -15.07 25.91 -0.04
N GLN A 142 -15.45 27.03 -0.66
CA GLN A 142 -16.85 27.46 -0.81
C GLN A 142 -17.57 26.74 -1.97
N HIS A 143 -16.83 26.04 -2.84
CA HIS A 143 -17.42 25.31 -3.94
C HIS A 143 -18.32 24.17 -3.43
N PRO A 144 -19.50 23.92 -4.03
CA PRO A 144 -20.42 22.86 -3.59
C PRO A 144 -19.88 21.44 -3.83
N ALA A 145 -18.92 21.28 -4.75
CA ALA A 145 -18.19 20.03 -4.93
C ALA A 145 -16.96 19.88 -4.02
N TYR A 146 -16.61 20.89 -3.22
CA TYR A 146 -15.52 20.73 -2.27
C TYR A 146 -15.92 19.71 -1.19
N LEU A 147 -15.05 18.73 -0.95
CA LEU A 147 -15.28 17.63 -0.01
C LEU A 147 -15.51 18.17 1.40
N ARG A 148 -16.56 17.66 2.05
CA ARG A 148 -16.90 17.99 3.43
C ARG A 148 -17.06 16.74 4.24
N TYR A 149 -16.48 16.73 5.45
CA TYR A 149 -16.72 15.70 6.45
C TYR A 149 -17.52 16.32 7.59
N GLN A 150 -18.70 15.75 7.88
CA GLN A 150 -19.64 16.32 8.86
C GLN A 150 -19.95 17.81 8.61
N GLY A 151 -20.05 18.20 7.33
CA GLY A 151 -20.33 19.57 6.89
C GLY A 151 -19.13 20.52 6.84
N LYS A 152 -17.94 20.11 7.33
CA LYS A 152 -16.72 20.93 7.34
C LYS A 152 -15.80 20.63 6.16
N PRO A 153 -15.22 21.64 5.46
CA PRO A 153 -14.25 21.41 4.40
C PRO A 153 -13.05 20.60 4.88
N VAL A 154 -12.62 19.62 4.09
CA VAL A 154 -11.45 18.77 4.40
C VAL A 154 -10.21 19.26 3.66
N ILE A 155 -9.06 19.28 4.34
CA ILE A 155 -7.75 19.66 3.79
C ILE A 155 -6.73 18.63 4.25
N PHE A 156 -6.04 18.02 3.29
CA PHE A 156 -4.86 17.19 3.54
C PHE A 156 -3.60 18.04 3.43
N PHE A 157 -2.54 17.61 4.08
CA PHE A 157 -1.26 18.31 4.09
C PHE A 157 -0.14 17.31 3.84
N TRP A 158 0.68 17.62 2.85
CA TRP A 158 1.91 16.89 2.57
C TRP A 158 3.11 17.68 3.06
N ARG A 159 4.02 17.01 3.77
CA ARG A 159 5.22 17.62 4.37
C ARG A 159 4.93 18.72 5.38
N GLN A 160 3.85 18.63 6.17
CA GLN A 160 3.57 19.63 7.20
C GLN A 160 4.69 19.79 8.24
N GLN A 161 5.53 18.77 8.42
CA GLN A 161 6.73 18.76 9.27
C GLN A 161 7.81 19.77 8.87
N GLN A 162 7.65 20.46 7.73
CA GLN A 162 8.43 21.66 7.45
C GLN A 162 8.26 22.76 8.51
N PHE A 163 7.13 22.79 9.23
CA PHE A 163 6.87 23.75 10.29
C PHE A 163 6.51 23.06 11.61
N SER A 164 6.88 23.70 12.72
CA SER A 164 6.56 23.17 14.05
C SER A 164 5.06 23.20 14.35
N VAL A 165 4.64 22.42 15.36
CA VAL A 165 3.26 22.39 15.85
C VAL A 165 2.78 23.80 16.27
N GLU A 166 3.65 24.60 16.90
CA GLU A 166 3.33 25.97 17.31
C GLU A 166 3.13 26.91 16.12
N GLN A 167 3.93 26.74 15.06
CA GLN A 167 3.75 27.50 13.82
C GLN A 167 2.41 27.15 13.17
N TRP A 168 2.06 25.85 13.11
CA TRP A 168 0.75 25.43 12.63
C TRP A 168 -0.40 25.92 13.49
N ALA A 169 -0.22 25.99 14.82
CA ALA A 169 -1.20 26.60 15.71
C ALA A 169 -1.45 28.06 15.34
N ALA A 170 -0.38 28.85 15.14
CA ALA A 170 -0.48 30.24 14.74
C ALA A 170 -1.14 30.43 13.37
N ILE A 171 -0.76 29.60 12.38
CA ILE A 171 -1.39 29.60 11.05
C ILE A 171 -2.88 29.31 11.18
N ARG A 172 -3.25 28.23 11.89
CA ARG A 172 -4.65 27.81 12.03
C ARG A 172 -5.48 28.82 12.82
N ASP A 173 -4.92 29.46 13.84
CA ASP A 173 -5.58 30.55 14.57
C ASP A 173 -5.87 31.77 13.67
N GLN A 174 -5.01 32.02 12.68
CA GLN A 174 -5.21 33.10 11.73
C GLN A 174 -6.26 32.76 10.67
N VAL A 175 -6.22 31.55 10.10
CA VAL A 175 -7.05 31.21 8.91
C VAL A 175 -8.33 30.43 9.25
N ASP A 176 -8.33 29.68 10.35
CA ASP A 176 -9.46 28.88 10.84
C ASP A 176 -9.62 28.98 12.37
N PRO A 177 -9.84 30.20 12.92
CA PRO A 177 -9.95 30.43 14.38
C PRO A 177 -11.11 29.66 15.03
N ASN A 178 -12.15 29.35 14.24
CA ASN A 178 -13.35 28.67 14.73
C ASN A 178 -13.30 27.14 14.53
N ARG A 179 -12.18 26.60 14.02
CA ARG A 179 -12.02 25.17 13.70
C ARG A 179 -13.18 24.64 12.83
N ALA A 180 -13.54 25.43 11.83
CA ALA A 180 -14.62 25.19 10.88
C ALA A 180 -14.20 24.26 9.72
N THR A 181 -12.93 23.86 9.68
CA THR A 181 -12.37 22.92 8.70
C THR A 181 -11.84 21.67 9.38
N VAL A 182 -11.56 20.62 8.59
CA VAL A 182 -10.94 19.36 9.02
C VAL A 182 -9.56 19.29 8.40
N TRP A 183 -8.50 19.33 9.22
CA TRP A 183 -7.11 19.24 8.77
C TRP A 183 -6.56 17.84 9.02
N ILE A 184 -6.01 17.20 7.99
CA ILE A 184 -5.44 15.85 8.08
C ILE A 184 -3.93 15.93 7.88
N ALA A 185 -3.16 15.51 8.88
CA ALA A 185 -1.70 15.45 8.85
C ALA A 185 -1.20 14.09 8.32
N GLU A 186 -0.06 14.08 7.62
CA GLU A 186 0.63 12.86 7.22
C GLU A 186 1.76 12.44 8.19
N GLY A 187 2.30 11.24 8.00
CA GLY A 187 3.57 10.84 8.60
C GLY A 187 3.46 10.26 10.02
N THR A 188 4.59 10.21 10.72
CA THR A 188 4.73 9.46 11.98
C THR A 188 4.72 10.32 13.24
N GLU A 189 4.72 11.65 13.08
CA GLU A 189 4.81 12.62 14.18
C GLU A 189 3.42 12.92 14.79
N LEU A 190 3.03 12.16 15.81
CA LEU A 190 1.69 12.30 16.43
C LEU A 190 1.45 13.65 17.12
N ALA A 191 2.49 14.43 17.38
CA ALA A 191 2.38 15.76 18.02
C ALA A 191 1.51 16.74 17.20
N TYR A 192 1.42 16.57 15.87
CA TYR A 192 0.53 17.38 15.04
C TYR A 192 -0.95 17.20 15.40
N GLN A 193 -1.34 16.13 16.07
CA GLN A 193 -2.71 15.98 16.58
C GLN A 193 -3.12 17.06 17.57
N ALA A 194 -2.18 17.81 18.16
CA ALA A 194 -2.54 18.99 18.96
C ALA A 194 -3.33 20.02 18.14
N ILE A 195 -3.04 20.12 16.84
CA ILE A 195 -3.59 21.14 15.94
C ILE A 195 -4.43 20.54 14.81
N PHE A 196 -4.06 19.38 14.27
CA PHE A 196 -4.74 18.72 13.15
C PHE A 196 -5.86 17.81 13.66
N ASP A 197 -6.92 17.64 12.87
CA ASP A 197 -8.14 16.88 13.23
C ASP A 197 -8.05 15.40 12.87
N GLY A 198 -7.11 15.01 12.01
CA GLY A 198 -6.87 13.62 11.65
C GLY A 198 -5.43 13.35 11.26
N HIS A 199 -5.11 12.06 11.14
CA HIS A 199 -3.76 11.57 10.89
C HIS A 199 -3.81 10.37 9.95
N HIS A 200 -2.89 10.32 8.99
CA HIS A 200 -2.61 9.15 8.14
C HIS A 200 -1.12 8.93 7.94
N LEU A 201 -0.75 7.77 7.39
CA LEU A 201 0.59 7.56 6.82
C LEU A 201 0.53 7.90 5.33
N TYR A 202 1.46 8.67 4.78
CA TYR A 202 1.42 8.92 3.33
C TYR A 202 1.61 7.63 2.52
N SER A 203 2.50 6.75 2.97
CA SER A 203 2.77 5.47 2.32
C SER A 203 2.99 4.35 3.33
N VAL A 204 2.67 3.13 2.90
CA VAL A 204 2.87 1.87 3.64
C VAL A 204 3.81 0.92 2.89
N ALA A 205 4.46 1.38 1.81
CA ALA A 205 5.35 0.58 0.98
C ALA A 205 6.56 0.00 1.74
N TRP A 206 7.06 0.71 2.74
CA TRP A 206 8.19 0.28 3.58
C TRP A 206 7.79 -0.64 4.76
N ALA A 207 6.52 -1.03 4.85
CA ALA A 207 6.07 -1.93 5.91
C ALA A 207 6.29 -3.39 5.51
N ALA A 208 6.91 -4.19 6.39
CA ALA A 208 7.00 -5.64 6.21
C ALA A 208 5.62 -6.31 6.12
N SER A 209 4.65 -5.79 6.89
CA SER A 209 3.24 -6.14 6.79
C SER A 209 2.42 -4.85 6.77
N PRO A 210 1.85 -4.45 5.62
CA PRO A 210 1.04 -3.24 5.54
C PRO A 210 -0.21 -3.35 6.40
N ALA A 211 -0.77 -4.57 6.56
CA ALA A 211 -1.95 -4.80 7.37
C ALA A 211 -1.69 -4.52 8.86
N ASP A 212 -0.61 -5.08 9.40
CA ASP A 212 -0.22 -4.88 10.80
C ASP A 212 0.20 -3.45 11.06
N GLN A 213 0.89 -2.83 10.10
CA GLN A 213 1.29 -1.43 10.20
C GLN A 213 0.07 -0.50 10.33
N LEU A 214 -0.97 -0.72 9.53
CA LEU A 214 -2.21 0.06 9.63
C LEU A 214 -2.92 -0.13 10.98
N ALA A 215 -2.99 -1.37 11.48
CA ALA A 215 -3.58 -1.64 12.80
C ALA A 215 -2.76 -1.00 13.95
N LYS A 216 -1.42 -1.09 13.88
CA LYS A 216 -0.48 -0.48 14.82
C LYS A 216 -0.67 1.04 14.87
N TRP A 217 -0.71 1.70 13.70
CA TRP A 217 -0.85 3.16 13.64
C TRP A 217 -2.24 3.66 14.01
N ALA A 218 -3.30 2.96 13.65
CA ALA A 218 -4.64 3.29 14.14
C ALA A 218 -4.70 3.30 15.67
N SER A 219 -4.09 2.30 16.30
CA SER A 219 -4.01 2.19 17.75
C SER A 219 -3.17 3.32 18.35
N ARG A 220 -2.01 3.64 17.76
CA ARG A 220 -1.14 4.75 18.21
C ARG A 220 -1.81 6.11 18.09
N VAL A 221 -2.47 6.39 16.97
CA VAL A 221 -3.19 7.65 16.74
C VAL A 221 -4.29 7.82 17.79
N ARG A 222 -5.11 6.78 18.01
CA ARG A 222 -6.17 6.82 19.02
C ARG A 222 -5.65 6.92 20.45
N ALA A 223 -4.58 6.20 20.79
CA ALA A 223 -3.99 6.24 22.12
C ALA A 223 -3.45 7.64 22.44
N TYR A 224 -2.67 8.22 21.51
CA TYR A 224 -2.15 9.57 21.67
C TYR A 224 -3.29 10.60 21.78
N ALA A 225 -4.33 10.47 20.94
CA ALA A 225 -5.50 11.33 21.04
C ALA A 225 -6.16 11.22 22.42
N ALA A 226 -6.41 10.00 22.90
CA ALA A 226 -7.05 9.76 24.19
C ALA A 226 -6.24 10.28 25.37
N GLU A 227 -4.93 10.06 25.39
CA GLU A 227 -4.00 10.53 26.44
C GLU A 227 -3.99 12.07 26.56
N ASN A 228 -4.20 12.77 25.44
CA ASN A 228 -4.19 14.23 25.38
C ASN A 228 -5.60 14.84 25.37
N GLY A 229 -6.66 14.03 25.56
CA GLY A 229 -8.04 14.50 25.59
C GLY A 229 -8.57 14.98 24.23
N PHE A 230 -7.99 14.50 23.14
CA PHE A 230 -8.38 14.79 21.77
C PHE A 230 -9.33 13.72 21.23
N ASN A 231 -10.13 14.13 20.24
CA ASN A 231 -10.83 13.20 19.34
C ASN A 231 -10.29 13.46 17.94
N ARG A 232 -9.62 12.46 17.34
CA ARG A 232 -8.93 12.58 16.05
C ARG A 232 -9.34 11.49 15.09
N LEU A 233 -9.41 11.85 13.82
CA LEU A 233 -9.76 10.96 12.74
C LEU A 233 -8.56 10.07 12.41
N TRP A 234 -8.78 8.76 12.36
CA TRP A 234 -7.85 7.85 11.72
C TRP A 234 -8.22 7.72 10.24
N VAL A 235 -7.27 8.07 9.38
CA VAL A 235 -7.40 7.93 7.93
C VAL A 235 -6.44 6.82 7.49
N ALA A 236 -6.98 5.68 7.05
CA ALA A 236 -6.19 4.52 6.68
C ALA A 236 -5.71 4.64 5.23
N THR A 237 -4.42 4.41 5.00
CA THR A 237 -3.83 4.46 3.66
C THR A 237 -3.78 3.08 3.02
N VAL A 238 -4.23 2.97 1.77
CA VAL A 238 -4.17 1.74 0.98
C VAL A 238 -3.44 2.01 -0.34
N MET A 239 -2.67 1.04 -0.83
CA MET A 239 -1.80 1.22 -2.00
C MET A 239 -1.74 -0.07 -2.82
N PRO A 240 -1.80 -0.03 -4.17
CA PRO A 240 -1.77 -1.23 -4.98
C PRO A 240 -0.37 -1.87 -5.09
N GLY A 241 0.66 -1.09 -4.77
CA GLY A 241 2.08 -1.40 -4.78
C GLY A 241 2.86 -0.09 -4.90
N TYR A 242 4.15 -0.18 -5.16
CA TYR A 242 5.05 0.96 -5.30
C TYR A 242 6.23 0.57 -6.16
N ASP A 243 6.70 1.43 -7.05
CA ASP A 243 7.93 1.21 -7.82
C ASP A 243 8.45 2.54 -8.35
N ASP A 244 9.51 3.04 -7.73
CA ASP A 244 10.21 4.25 -8.15
C ASP A 244 11.60 3.98 -8.76
N THR A 245 11.87 2.75 -9.19
CA THR A 245 13.17 2.31 -9.73
C THR A 245 13.59 3.03 -11.02
N ARG A 246 12.67 3.76 -11.65
CA ARG A 246 12.92 4.61 -12.83
C ARG A 246 13.25 6.06 -12.47
N LEU A 247 13.15 6.43 -11.20
CA LEU A 247 13.57 7.73 -10.70
C LEU A 247 15.06 7.71 -10.34
N PRO A 248 15.76 8.84 -10.48
CA PRO A 248 17.17 8.97 -10.09
C PRO A 248 17.31 9.11 -8.57
N ARG A 249 16.83 8.12 -7.80
CA ARG A 249 16.90 8.06 -6.34
C ARG A 249 17.89 6.96 -5.93
N ALA A 250 18.74 7.25 -4.93
CA ALA A 250 19.77 6.30 -4.48
C ALA A 250 19.17 5.10 -3.70
N ASP A 251 18.00 5.31 -3.12
CA ASP A 251 17.21 4.37 -2.32
C ASP A 251 15.95 3.92 -3.06
N ALA A 252 15.94 4.00 -4.40
CA ALA A 252 14.82 3.54 -5.20
C ALA A 252 14.55 2.05 -4.96
N PHE A 253 13.28 1.69 -4.86
CA PHE A 253 12.86 0.32 -4.54
C PHE A 253 11.49 0.02 -5.14
N ALA A 254 11.16 -1.26 -5.20
CA ALA A 254 9.88 -1.74 -5.68
C ALA A 254 9.21 -2.65 -4.66
N VAL A 255 7.90 -2.48 -4.53
CA VAL A 255 6.97 -3.36 -3.84
C VAL A 255 6.03 -3.93 -4.88
N PRO A 256 6.21 -5.21 -5.25
CA PRO A 256 5.43 -5.81 -6.32
C PRO A 256 3.95 -5.86 -5.94
N ARG A 257 3.09 -5.57 -6.90
CA ARG A 257 1.64 -5.59 -6.69
C ARG A 257 1.07 -7.00 -6.42
N ARG A 258 1.85 -8.05 -6.75
CA ARG A 258 1.49 -9.48 -6.59
C ARG A 258 0.08 -9.78 -7.14
N ASN A 259 -0.19 -9.36 -8.37
CA ASN A 259 -1.52 -9.48 -9.02
C ASN A 259 -2.69 -8.94 -8.17
N GLY A 260 -2.43 -7.91 -7.36
CA GLY A 260 -3.40 -7.28 -6.47
C GLY A 260 -3.49 -7.91 -5.08
N GLU A 261 -2.67 -8.90 -4.73
CA GLU A 261 -2.58 -9.43 -3.35
C GLU A 261 -2.07 -8.36 -2.38
N TYR A 262 -1.02 -7.61 -2.75
CA TYR A 262 -0.54 -6.51 -1.91
C TYR A 262 -1.64 -5.46 -1.67
N TYR A 263 -2.41 -5.13 -2.71
CA TYR A 263 -3.52 -4.20 -2.55
C TYR A 263 -4.57 -4.72 -1.56
N ARG A 264 -4.96 -5.99 -1.68
CA ARG A 264 -5.92 -6.63 -0.75
C ARG A 264 -5.42 -6.65 0.68
N GLU A 265 -4.13 -6.91 0.91
CA GLU A 265 -3.53 -6.86 2.25
C GLU A 265 -3.64 -5.45 2.87
N THR A 266 -3.35 -4.40 2.09
CA THR A 266 -3.51 -3.02 2.58
C THR A 266 -4.97 -2.72 2.95
N TRP A 267 -5.94 -3.17 2.13
CA TRP A 267 -7.36 -3.02 2.41
C TRP A 267 -7.83 -3.83 3.62
N GLN A 268 -7.31 -5.05 3.81
CA GLN A 268 -7.60 -5.86 4.99
C GLN A 268 -7.15 -5.14 6.27
N GLY A 269 -5.95 -4.57 6.27
CA GLY A 269 -5.45 -3.73 7.36
C GLY A 269 -6.31 -2.49 7.59
N ALA A 270 -6.67 -1.79 6.51
CA ALA A 270 -7.54 -0.63 6.58
C ALA A 270 -8.89 -0.98 7.21
N ILE A 271 -9.58 -2.02 6.74
CA ILE A 271 -10.87 -2.48 7.27
C ILE A 271 -10.73 -2.88 8.76
N ALA A 272 -9.74 -3.70 9.09
CA ALA A 272 -9.49 -4.14 10.47
C ALA A 272 -9.21 -2.98 11.42
N SER A 273 -8.61 -1.89 10.92
CA SER A 273 -8.34 -0.69 11.70
C SER A 273 -9.59 0.14 12.05
N SER A 274 -10.76 -0.15 11.47
CA SER A 274 -12.02 0.60 11.65
C SER A 274 -11.85 2.12 11.38
N PRO A 275 -11.52 2.52 10.14
CA PRO A 275 -11.09 3.87 9.84
C PRO A 275 -12.26 4.85 9.75
N ASN A 276 -11.98 6.14 9.95
CA ASN A 276 -12.95 7.20 9.67
C ASN A 276 -13.00 7.52 8.16
N MET A 277 -11.86 7.39 7.48
CA MET A 277 -11.71 7.54 6.04
C MET A 277 -10.64 6.56 5.55
N VAL A 278 -10.72 6.15 4.30
CA VAL A 278 -9.65 5.46 3.56
C VAL A 278 -9.12 6.43 2.52
N ILE A 279 -7.79 6.55 2.42
CA ILE A 279 -7.12 7.29 1.35
C ILE A 279 -6.28 6.31 0.53
N ILE A 280 -6.54 6.27 -0.77
CA ILE A 280 -5.79 5.46 -1.72
C ILE A 280 -4.58 6.27 -2.18
N ASN A 281 -3.38 5.74 -1.98
CA ASN A 281 -2.15 6.25 -2.57
C ASN A 281 -1.72 5.29 -3.71
N SER A 282 -2.09 5.55 -4.97
CA SER A 282 -2.73 6.76 -5.50
C SER A 282 -3.69 6.45 -6.65
N PHE A 283 -4.49 7.44 -7.08
CA PHE A 283 -5.22 7.29 -8.35
C PHE A 283 -4.23 7.23 -9.54
N ASN A 284 -3.26 8.15 -9.61
CA ASN A 284 -2.43 8.32 -10.80
C ASN A 284 -0.99 8.83 -10.57
N GLU A 285 -0.31 8.49 -9.47
CA GLU A 285 1.13 8.81 -9.33
C GLU A 285 1.99 7.81 -10.12
N TRP A 286 2.13 8.09 -11.42
CA TRP A 286 2.83 7.24 -12.39
C TRP A 286 4.34 7.04 -12.09
N PRO A 287 5.11 8.06 -11.71
CA PRO A 287 6.55 7.89 -11.44
C PRO A 287 6.86 6.99 -10.25
N GLU A 288 5.95 6.87 -9.28
CA GLU A 288 6.08 5.98 -8.11
C GLU A 288 5.35 4.64 -8.29
N GLY A 289 4.77 4.39 -9.48
CA GLY A 289 4.14 3.12 -9.80
C GLY A 289 2.97 2.72 -8.88
N SER A 290 2.34 3.68 -8.20
CA SER A 290 1.27 3.45 -7.20
C SER A 290 -0.16 3.68 -7.75
N HIS A 291 -0.30 3.96 -9.04
CA HIS A 291 -1.55 4.31 -9.73
C HIS A 291 -2.61 3.20 -9.74
N LEU A 292 -3.88 3.59 -9.63
CA LEU A 292 -5.04 2.75 -9.97
C LEU A 292 -5.54 2.98 -11.40
N GLU A 293 -5.24 4.15 -11.98
CA GLU A 293 -5.74 4.56 -13.29
C GLU A 293 -5.44 3.50 -14.36
N PRO A 294 -6.36 3.24 -15.31
CA PRO A 294 -6.16 2.18 -16.27
C PRO A 294 -4.87 2.34 -17.06
N SER A 295 -4.09 1.27 -17.11
CA SER A 295 -2.73 1.31 -17.61
C SER A 295 -2.46 0.27 -18.69
N VAL A 296 -1.31 0.40 -19.37
CA VAL A 296 -0.86 -0.56 -20.37
C VAL A 296 -0.62 -1.94 -19.75
N ASN A 297 0.03 -1.99 -18.58
CA ASN A 297 0.38 -3.26 -17.95
C ASN A 297 -0.80 -3.91 -17.19
N TYR A 298 -1.77 -3.13 -16.69
CA TYR A 298 -2.79 -3.64 -15.76
C TYR A 298 -4.24 -3.43 -16.23
N GLY A 299 -4.48 -2.71 -17.33
CA GLY A 299 -5.83 -2.40 -17.80
C GLY A 299 -6.69 -1.84 -16.66
N ASN A 300 -7.91 -2.34 -16.51
CA ASN A 300 -8.84 -1.91 -15.46
C ASN A 300 -8.69 -2.64 -14.11
N LEU A 301 -7.74 -3.57 -13.98
CA LEU A 301 -7.65 -4.48 -12.83
C LEU A 301 -7.81 -3.74 -11.49
N TYR A 302 -7.04 -2.68 -11.27
CA TYR A 302 -7.04 -2.00 -9.98
C TYR A 302 -8.30 -1.18 -9.70
N LEU A 303 -8.98 -0.64 -10.72
CA LEU A 303 -10.30 -0.04 -10.52
C LEU A 303 -11.36 -1.09 -10.16
N ASP A 304 -11.31 -2.27 -10.77
CA ASP A 304 -12.23 -3.36 -10.47
C ASP A 304 -11.99 -3.91 -9.05
N LEU A 305 -10.72 -4.04 -8.65
CA LEU A 305 -10.36 -4.38 -7.26
C LEU A 305 -10.82 -3.32 -6.27
N THR A 306 -10.64 -2.04 -6.56
CA THR A 306 -11.15 -0.98 -5.70
C THR A 306 -12.66 -1.09 -5.55
N ARG A 307 -13.41 -1.36 -6.63
CA ARG A 307 -14.87 -1.57 -6.55
C ARG A 307 -15.24 -2.72 -5.62
N GLU A 308 -14.56 -3.86 -5.75
CA GLU A 308 -14.75 -5.03 -4.89
C GLU A 308 -14.48 -4.68 -3.41
N LEU A 309 -13.35 -4.04 -3.13
CA LEU A 309 -12.89 -3.77 -1.77
C LEU A 309 -13.68 -2.65 -1.08
N VAL A 310 -14.12 -1.65 -1.84
CA VAL A 310 -15.08 -0.64 -1.36
C VAL A 310 -16.43 -1.28 -1.03
N THR A 311 -16.89 -2.22 -1.84
CA THR A 311 -18.12 -2.99 -1.55
C THR A 311 -17.98 -3.75 -0.23
N ALA A 312 -16.84 -4.41 -0.03
CA ALA A 312 -16.54 -5.14 1.21
C ALA A 312 -16.49 -4.21 2.43
N LEU A 313 -15.86 -3.03 2.31
CA LEU A 313 -15.80 -2.03 3.38
C LEU A 313 -17.20 -1.53 3.79
N ARG A 314 -18.09 -1.33 2.82
CA ARG A 314 -19.42 -0.74 3.04
C ARG A 314 -20.50 -1.76 3.40
N GLY A 315 -20.25 -3.06 3.18
CA GLY A 315 -21.28 -4.10 3.31
C GLY A 315 -22.46 -3.92 2.35
N SER A 316 -22.28 -3.12 1.29
CA SER A 316 -23.28 -2.81 0.25
C SER A 316 -22.56 -2.38 -1.04
N PRO A 317 -23.07 -2.77 -2.22
CA PRO A 317 -22.43 -2.45 -3.49
C PRO A 317 -22.44 -0.92 -3.75
N PRO A 318 -21.34 -0.34 -4.28
CA PRO A 318 -21.32 1.05 -4.70
C PRO A 318 -22.39 1.30 -5.78
N PRO A 319 -22.80 2.57 -5.99
CA PRO A 319 -23.76 2.90 -7.03
C PRO A 319 -23.30 2.31 -8.37
N ALA A 320 -24.19 1.55 -9.01
CA ALA A 320 -23.98 1.05 -10.36
C ALA A 320 -23.66 2.25 -11.29
N PRO A 321 -22.77 2.09 -12.28
CA PRO A 321 -22.41 3.18 -13.18
C PRO A 321 -23.66 3.86 -13.74
N ALA A 322 -23.69 5.20 -13.70
CA ALA A 322 -24.75 5.99 -14.32
C ALA A 322 -24.83 5.63 -15.80
N ALA A 323 -25.89 4.92 -16.19
CA ALA A 323 -26.20 4.38 -17.53
C ALA A 323 -25.16 4.70 -18.62
N ALA A 324 -24.00 4.07 -18.51
CA ALA A 324 -23.23 3.64 -19.65
C ALA A 324 -23.83 2.29 -20.04
N ILE A 325 -24.27 2.19 -21.29
CA ILE A 325 -24.45 0.95 -22.07
C ILE A 325 -24.10 -0.33 -21.29
N SER A 326 -25.13 -1.11 -20.95
CA SER A 326 -24.98 -2.43 -20.33
C SER A 326 -23.92 -3.25 -21.08
N PRO A 327 -22.93 -3.85 -20.41
CA PRO A 327 -22.20 -4.96 -20.99
C PRO A 327 -23.10 -6.19 -20.86
N THR A 328 -23.93 -6.43 -21.89
CA THR A 328 -23.77 -7.75 -22.52
C THR A 328 -22.34 -7.73 -23.01
N ALA A 329 -21.51 -8.71 -22.65
CA ALA A 329 -20.13 -8.77 -23.09
C ALA A 329 -20.10 -8.58 -24.61
N GLU A 330 -19.89 -7.34 -25.04
CA GLU A 330 -19.52 -7.03 -26.39
C GLU A 330 -18.01 -7.28 -26.39
N PRO A 331 -17.54 -8.14 -27.31
CA PRO A 331 -16.14 -8.49 -27.38
C PRO A 331 -15.33 -7.21 -27.49
N VAL A 332 -14.16 -7.19 -26.86
CA VAL A 332 -13.04 -6.31 -27.26
C VAL A 332 -13.11 -6.24 -28.77
N ALA A 333 -13.41 -5.06 -29.33
CA ALA A 333 -13.78 -4.94 -30.74
C ALA A 333 -12.73 -5.71 -31.54
N THR A 334 -13.15 -6.84 -32.11
CA THR A 334 -12.25 -7.69 -32.87
C THR A 334 -11.65 -6.80 -33.94
N PRO A 335 -10.31 -6.72 -34.05
CA PRO A 335 -9.69 -5.92 -35.08
C PRO A 335 -10.38 -6.21 -36.42
N THR A 336 -10.68 -5.19 -37.22
CA THR A 336 -11.36 -5.34 -38.52
C THR A 336 -10.47 -6.00 -39.60
N GLY A 337 -9.44 -6.72 -39.17
CA GLY A 337 -8.41 -7.38 -39.95
C GLY A 337 -7.74 -8.51 -39.14
N PRO A 338 -6.68 -9.13 -39.67
CA PRO A 338 -6.02 -10.27 -39.03
C PRO A 338 -5.46 -9.91 -37.65
N TYR A 339 -5.61 -10.80 -36.67
CA TYR A 339 -5.16 -10.59 -35.30
C TYR A 339 -4.67 -11.88 -34.63
N ILE A 340 -3.93 -11.74 -33.52
CA ILE A 340 -3.44 -12.86 -32.71
C ILE A 340 -3.92 -12.75 -31.26
N THR A 341 -4.08 -13.88 -30.59
CA THR A 341 -4.41 -14.00 -29.16
C THR A 341 -3.50 -15.03 -28.49
N ALA A 342 -2.90 -14.70 -27.35
CA ALA A 342 -2.13 -15.66 -26.56
C ALA A 342 -3.03 -16.38 -25.55
N GLU A 343 -2.83 -17.68 -25.30
CA GLU A 343 -3.59 -18.41 -24.26
C GLU A 343 -3.00 -18.21 -22.86
N GLU A 344 -1.67 -18.18 -22.74
CA GLU A 344 -0.93 -18.02 -21.47
C GLU A 344 -0.01 -16.78 -21.48
N GLY A 345 -0.20 -15.89 -22.45
CA GLY A 345 0.67 -14.74 -22.72
C GLY A 345 1.83 -15.09 -23.66
N ALA A 346 2.41 -14.09 -24.34
CA ALA A 346 3.45 -14.32 -25.35
C ALA A 346 4.53 -13.23 -25.33
N ASN A 347 5.80 -13.60 -25.54
CA ASN A 347 6.90 -12.61 -25.58
C ASN A 347 6.80 -11.72 -26.82
N ILE A 348 7.04 -10.41 -26.63
CA ILE A 348 7.18 -9.43 -27.71
C ILE A 348 8.67 -9.10 -27.82
N ARG A 349 9.25 -9.28 -29.01
CA ARG A 349 10.68 -9.09 -29.30
C ARG A 349 10.93 -7.95 -30.27
N SER A 350 12.14 -7.40 -30.26
CA SER A 350 12.57 -6.32 -31.15
C SER A 350 12.78 -6.76 -32.60
N GLY A 351 12.86 -8.08 -32.86
CA GLY A 351 12.96 -8.67 -34.19
C GLY A 351 12.42 -10.11 -34.22
N PRO A 352 12.29 -10.70 -35.43
CA PRO A 352 11.56 -11.95 -35.65
C PRO A 352 12.40 -13.21 -35.47
N ASP A 353 13.05 -13.36 -34.33
CA ASP A 353 13.58 -14.63 -33.82
C ASP A 353 13.92 -14.48 -32.33
N THR A 354 14.38 -15.55 -31.70
CA THR A 354 14.71 -15.56 -30.27
C THR A 354 16.04 -14.88 -29.92
N SER A 355 16.89 -14.55 -30.90
CA SER A 355 18.14 -13.80 -30.70
C SER A 355 17.91 -12.30 -30.50
N TYR A 356 16.75 -11.78 -30.93
CA TYR A 356 16.35 -10.41 -30.65
C TYR A 356 15.85 -10.23 -29.21
N GLU A 357 16.20 -9.08 -28.62
CA GLU A 357 15.83 -8.69 -27.26
C GLU A 357 14.31 -8.78 -27.05
N ARG A 358 13.91 -9.30 -25.88
CA ARG A 358 12.53 -9.23 -25.41
C ARG A 358 12.24 -7.82 -24.94
N ILE A 359 11.30 -7.15 -25.61
CA ILE A 359 10.89 -5.76 -25.34
C ILE A 359 9.51 -5.66 -24.68
N GLY A 360 8.79 -6.78 -24.54
CA GLY A 360 7.49 -6.82 -23.87
C GLY A 360 6.86 -8.20 -23.77
N GLN A 361 5.58 -8.22 -23.38
CA GLN A 361 4.73 -9.41 -23.30
C GLN A 361 3.28 -9.07 -23.66
N LEU A 362 2.67 -9.90 -24.50
CA LEU A 362 1.25 -9.88 -24.81
C LEU A 362 0.49 -10.62 -23.72
N ALA A 363 -0.58 -10.02 -23.20
CA ALA A 363 -1.42 -10.63 -22.17
C ALA A 363 -2.31 -11.75 -22.74
N ALA A 364 -2.58 -12.77 -21.92
CA ALA A 364 -3.49 -13.85 -22.26
C ALA A 364 -4.90 -13.33 -22.62
N GLY A 365 -5.52 -13.95 -23.62
CA GLY A 365 -6.90 -13.66 -24.07
C GLY A 365 -7.11 -12.32 -24.78
N SER A 366 -6.07 -11.48 -24.92
CA SER A 366 -6.20 -10.15 -25.53
C SER A 366 -5.88 -10.19 -27.02
N PRO A 367 -6.84 -9.87 -27.92
CA PRO A 367 -6.58 -9.83 -29.36
C PRO A 367 -5.76 -8.60 -29.75
N ILE A 368 -4.67 -8.78 -30.50
CA ILE A 368 -3.85 -7.70 -31.05
C ILE A 368 -3.73 -7.81 -32.57
N ALA A 369 -3.90 -6.69 -33.27
CA ALA A 369 -3.87 -6.64 -34.73
C ALA A 369 -2.48 -7.00 -35.28
N VAL A 370 -2.46 -7.88 -36.27
CA VAL A 370 -1.28 -8.24 -37.04
C VAL A 370 -1.14 -7.26 -38.20
N ILE A 371 0.05 -6.70 -38.35
CA ILE A 371 0.38 -5.71 -39.39
C ILE A 371 1.41 -6.24 -40.40
N GLY A 372 2.03 -7.39 -40.13
CA GLY A 372 3.02 -8.02 -41.00
C GLY A 372 3.42 -9.41 -40.52
N LYS A 373 4.13 -10.16 -41.35
CA LYS A 373 4.70 -11.48 -41.02
C LYS A 373 6.09 -11.67 -41.65
N THR A 374 6.88 -12.60 -41.13
CA THR A 374 8.10 -13.05 -41.82
C THR A 374 7.77 -13.86 -43.08
N THR A 375 8.75 -14.01 -43.97
CA THR A 375 8.63 -14.82 -45.20
C THR A 375 8.23 -16.27 -44.91
N GLY A 376 8.69 -16.83 -43.78
CA GLY A 376 8.32 -18.19 -43.32
C GLY A 376 6.98 -18.26 -42.58
N GLY A 377 6.46 -17.12 -42.09
CA GLY A 377 5.24 -17.07 -41.29
C GLY A 377 5.43 -17.41 -39.80
N ASP A 378 6.67 -17.65 -39.37
CA ASP A 378 7.00 -18.07 -38.00
C ASP A 378 6.85 -16.94 -36.95
N TRP A 379 6.75 -15.68 -37.41
CA TRP A 379 6.59 -14.51 -36.53
C TRP A 379 5.58 -13.51 -37.08
N TRP A 380 4.76 -12.97 -36.17
CA TRP A 380 3.81 -11.90 -36.42
C TRP A 380 4.37 -10.56 -35.97
N GLN A 381 4.29 -9.56 -36.85
CA GLN A 381 4.59 -8.18 -36.50
C GLN A 381 3.32 -7.48 -36.01
N ILE A 382 3.44 -6.75 -34.90
CA ILE A 382 2.37 -5.98 -34.25
C ILE A 382 2.76 -4.52 -34.07
N ASN A 383 1.76 -3.65 -33.88
CA ASN A 383 1.99 -2.30 -33.34
C ASN A 383 2.42 -2.42 -31.88
N PHE A 384 3.62 -1.98 -31.54
CA PHE A 384 4.12 -2.02 -30.17
C PHE A 384 5.01 -0.80 -29.89
N PRO A 385 4.51 0.21 -29.14
CA PRO A 385 5.19 1.50 -28.96
C PRO A 385 6.58 1.43 -28.32
N ARG A 386 6.89 0.36 -27.57
CA ARG A 386 8.21 0.16 -26.94
C ARG A 386 9.27 -0.42 -27.87
N GLY A 387 8.92 -0.90 -29.07
CA GLY A 387 9.90 -1.41 -30.01
C GLY A 387 10.33 -0.38 -31.06
N SER A 388 11.38 -0.70 -31.80
CA SER A 388 11.87 0.15 -32.89
C SER A 388 10.76 0.43 -33.91
N ASP A 389 10.62 1.70 -34.31
CA ASP A 389 9.55 2.19 -35.18
C ASP A 389 8.11 1.88 -34.71
N ALA A 390 7.91 1.73 -33.39
CA ALA A 390 6.66 1.32 -32.77
C ALA A 390 6.17 -0.07 -33.25
N ARG A 391 7.11 -1.00 -33.47
CA ARG A 391 6.86 -2.39 -33.90
C ARG A 391 7.35 -3.40 -32.89
N GLY A 392 6.71 -4.57 -32.85
CA GLY A 392 7.18 -5.71 -32.07
C GLY A 392 6.87 -7.01 -32.78
N TRP A 393 7.60 -8.07 -32.43
CA TRP A 393 7.48 -9.39 -33.05
C TRP A 393 7.06 -10.43 -32.03
N VAL A 394 6.06 -11.24 -32.39
CA VAL A 394 5.50 -12.29 -31.54
C VAL A 394 5.61 -13.63 -32.27
N ASN A 395 6.13 -14.64 -31.59
CA ASN A 395 6.29 -15.98 -32.16
C ASN A 395 4.90 -16.56 -32.49
N ALA A 396 4.73 -17.05 -33.71
CA ALA A 396 3.45 -17.57 -34.20
C ALA A 396 3.02 -18.88 -33.50
N GLU A 397 3.93 -19.65 -32.92
CA GLU A 397 3.64 -20.93 -32.24
C GLU A 397 2.98 -20.75 -30.86
N VAL A 398 3.17 -19.58 -30.22
CA VAL A 398 2.66 -19.31 -28.86
C VAL A 398 1.38 -18.47 -28.86
N VAL A 399 0.81 -18.21 -30.04
CA VAL A 399 -0.42 -17.42 -30.21
C VAL A 399 -1.34 -18.05 -31.24
N THR A 400 -2.65 -17.91 -31.03
CA THR A 400 -3.65 -18.28 -32.02
C THR A 400 -3.88 -17.10 -32.98
N PHE A 401 -3.71 -17.33 -34.28
CA PHE A 401 -4.01 -16.36 -35.32
C PHE A 401 -5.46 -16.49 -35.82
N THR A 402 -6.14 -15.36 -36.03
CA THR A 402 -7.48 -15.30 -36.63
C THR A 402 -7.50 -14.27 -37.77
N GLY A 403 -7.82 -14.71 -38.99
CA GLY A 403 -7.90 -13.86 -40.19
C GLY A 403 -7.44 -14.58 -41.47
N GLU A 404 -7.39 -13.85 -42.59
CA GLU A 404 -6.82 -14.33 -43.86
C GLU A 404 -5.29 -14.16 -43.84
N ALA A 405 -4.55 -15.21 -43.47
CA ALA A 405 -3.09 -15.17 -43.33
C ALA A 405 -2.35 -14.78 -44.62
N GLU A 406 -2.94 -15.03 -45.79
CA GLU A 406 -2.43 -14.66 -47.11
C GLU A 406 -2.55 -13.16 -47.41
N ALA A 407 -3.41 -12.44 -46.69
CA ALA A 407 -3.58 -10.99 -46.82
C ALA A 407 -2.63 -10.17 -45.92
N VAL A 408 -1.89 -10.83 -45.01
CA VAL A 408 -0.88 -10.17 -44.16
C VAL A 408 0.40 -9.94 -44.98
N PRO A 409 0.90 -8.70 -45.08
CA PRO A 409 2.09 -8.41 -45.87
C PRO A 409 3.33 -9.09 -45.27
N VAL A 410 4.15 -9.68 -46.13
CA VAL A 410 5.49 -10.16 -45.75
C VAL A 410 6.41 -8.95 -45.59
N VAL A 411 7.06 -8.84 -44.44
CA VAL A 411 7.98 -7.75 -44.11
C VAL A 411 9.41 -8.29 -44.17
N GLU A 412 10.26 -7.67 -44.99
CA GLU A 412 11.69 -7.97 -45.01
C GLU A 412 12.35 -7.47 -43.72
N THR A 413 13.11 -8.34 -43.06
CA THR A 413 13.72 -8.04 -41.77
C THR A 413 15.24 -7.91 -41.91
N PRO A 414 15.86 -6.87 -41.34
CA PRO A 414 17.31 -6.75 -41.35
C PRO A 414 17.93 -7.82 -40.46
N SER A 415 18.94 -8.52 -40.99
CA SER A 415 19.82 -9.43 -40.22
C SER A 415 20.43 -8.70 -39.02
N PRO A 416 20.64 -9.34 -37.86
CA PRO A 416 21.22 -8.67 -36.70
C PRO A 416 22.66 -8.24 -37.03
N SER A 417 22.87 -6.95 -37.33
CA SER A 417 24.20 -6.35 -37.47
C SER A 417 24.17 -4.81 -37.32
N GLU A 418 24.98 -4.36 -36.36
CA GLU A 418 25.66 -3.05 -36.24
C GLU A 418 24.83 -1.76 -36.28
N ALA A 419 24.29 -1.37 -35.11
CA ALA A 419 24.04 0.04 -34.81
C ALA A 419 24.33 0.32 -33.32
N SER A 420 25.57 0.74 -33.01
CA SER A 420 25.87 1.92 -32.17
C SER A 420 27.32 1.85 -31.67
N LEU A 421 28.28 2.33 -32.48
CA LEU A 421 29.57 2.85 -32.00
C LEU A 421 30.03 3.98 -32.94
N THR A 422 29.44 5.15 -32.82
CA THR A 422 30.05 6.39 -33.30
C THR A 422 30.83 7.04 -32.17
N GLY A 423 32.16 7.00 -32.28
CA GLY A 423 33.04 7.97 -31.63
C GLY A 423 34.26 7.38 -30.95
N LEU A 424 35.34 7.14 -31.71
CA LEU A 424 36.69 7.63 -31.43
C LEU A 424 37.68 7.11 -32.48
N THR A 425 38.40 8.06 -33.08
CA THR A 425 39.46 7.88 -34.07
C THR A 425 40.73 7.29 -33.47
N LEU A 426 41.40 6.38 -34.19
CA LEU A 426 42.88 6.34 -34.33
C LEU A 426 43.29 5.41 -35.50
N GLN A 427 44.21 5.92 -36.33
CA GLN A 427 44.80 5.23 -37.49
C GLN A 427 45.86 4.21 -37.07
N ALA A 428 45.93 3.05 -37.74
CA ALA A 428 47.16 2.58 -38.41
C ALA A 428 46.96 1.31 -39.27
N SER A 429 47.36 1.47 -40.52
CA SER A 429 47.72 0.59 -41.64
C SER A 429 48.21 -0.87 -41.42
N ALA A 430 47.83 -1.69 -42.43
CA ALA A 430 48.53 -2.81 -43.11
C ALA A 430 48.33 -4.28 -42.67
N THR A 431 47.71 -5.03 -43.59
CA THR A 431 47.71 -6.50 -43.83
C THR A 431 49.13 -7.05 -44.13
N PRO A 432 49.42 -8.39 -44.09
CA PRO A 432 48.55 -9.50 -44.49
C PRO A 432 48.54 -10.79 -43.64
N THR A 433 47.52 -11.59 -43.96
CA THR A 433 47.19 -12.99 -43.69
C THR A 433 48.31 -13.94 -43.27
N THR A 434 48.07 -14.66 -42.17
CA THR A 434 48.51 -16.06 -42.00
C THR A 434 47.39 -16.85 -41.33
N THR A 435 46.89 -17.87 -42.02
CA THR A 435 45.88 -18.82 -41.58
C THR A 435 46.48 -19.74 -40.52
N LEU A 436 46.06 -19.56 -39.27
CA LEU A 436 46.23 -20.55 -38.20
C LEU A 436 44.81 -20.91 -37.75
N GLU A 437 44.46 -22.19 -37.91
CA GLU A 437 43.20 -22.77 -37.46
C GLU A 437 43.10 -22.55 -35.94
N ALA A 438 42.29 -21.56 -35.56
CA ALA A 438 42.10 -21.16 -34.17
C ALA A 438 41.25 -22.24 -33.49
N ALA A 439 41.77 -22.83 -32.42
CA ALA A 439 40.97 -23.60 -31.49
C ALA A 439 39.80 -22.72 -31.04
N VAL A 440 38.58 -23.19 -31.27
CA VAL A 440 37.37 -22.53 -30.80
C VAL A 440 37.47 -22.45 -29.28
N ALA A 441 37.56 -21.23 -28.75
CA ALA A 441 37.64 -21.03 -27.31
C ALA A 441 36.33 -21.51 -26.68
N ALA A 442 36.43 -22.34 -25.64
CA ALA A 442 35.26 -22.80 -24.89
C ALA A 442 34.53 -21.59 -24.29
N PRO A 443 33.18 -21.56 -24.32
CA PRO A 443 32.42 -20.47 -23.75
C PRO A 443 32.71 -20.36 -22.25
N THR A 444 32.72 -19.13 -21.74
CA THR A 444 32.95 -18.84 -20.33
C THR A 444 31.75 -18.09 -19.77
N ILE A 445 31.52 -18.19 -18.47
CA ILE A 445 30.66 -17.27 -17.74
C ILE A 445 31.50 -16.19 -17.09
N LYS A 446 30.91 -15.03 -16.88
CA LYS A 446 31.39 -13.97 -16.01
C LYS A 446 30.31 -13.62 -15.01
N VAL A 447 30.68 -13.54 -13.74
CA VAL A 447 29.72 -13.28 -12.67
C VAL A 447 29.47 -11.76 -12.56
N PRO A 448 28.22 -11.30 -12.74
CA PRO A 448 27.86 -9.89 -12.62
C PRO A 448 27.92 -9.40 -11.16
N ALA A 449 27.70 -8.10 -10.97
CA ALA A 449 27.69 -7.49 -9.64
C ALA A 449 26.64 -8.15 -8.75
N GLY A 450 27.07 -8.59 -7.56
CA GLY A 450 26.21 -9.30 -6.62
C GLY A 450 26.27 -10.83 -6.68
N GLY A 451 27.29 -11.44 -7.32
CA GLY A 451 27.69 -12.85 -7.18
C GLY A 451 26.67 -13.91 -7.68
N VAL A 452 27.08 -15.17 -7.83
CA VAL A 452 26.19 -16.26 -8.27
C VAL A 452 26.34 -17.54 -7.44
N ASN A 453 25.20 -18.17 -7.12
CA ASN A 453 25.15 -19.40 -6.36
C ASN A 453 25.49 -20.63 -7.23
N LEU A 454 26.31 -21.52 -6.69
CA LEU A 454 26.74 -22.79 -7.29
C LEU A 454 25.87 -23.94 -6.76
N ARG A 455 25.32 -24.78 -7.63
CA ARG A 455 24.44 -25.91 -7.25
C ARG A 455 24.91 -27.27 -7.74
N SER A 456 24.43 -28.34 -7.11
CA SER A 456 24.77 -29.73 -7.47
C SER A 456 24.06 -30.22 -8.73
N GLY A 457 23.04 -29.51 -9.22
CA GLY A 457 22.30 -29.79 -10.45
C GLY A 457 21.54 -28.57 -10.98
N PRO A 458 20.96 -28.66 -12.19
CA PRO A 458 20.25 -27.57 -12.85
C PRO A 458 18.83 -27.40 -12.29
N GLY A 459 18.68 -26.51 -11.31
CA GLY A 459 17.39 -26.22 -10.67
C GLY A 459 17.55 -25.72 -9.24
N LEU A 460 16.50 -25.09 -8.69
CA LEU A 460 16.52 -24.57 -7.31
C LEU A 460 16.36 -25.68 -6.26
N GLU A 461 15.86 -26.83 -6.68
CA GLU A 461 15.68 -28.06 -5.89
C GLU A 461 16.98 -28.82 -5.62
N PHE A 462 18.06 -28.50 -6.34
CA PHE A 462 19.38 -29.08 -6.13
C PHE A 462 20.18 -28.33 -5.07
N ASP A 463 20.96 -29.06 -4.29
CA ASP A 463 21.73 -28.55 -3.15
C ASP A 463 22.65 -27.38 -3.54
N LEU A 464 22.71 -26.37 -2.68
CA LEU A 464 23.63 -25.25 -2.79
C LEU A 464 25.04 -25.73 -2.37
N LEU A 465 26.00 -25.69 -3.30
CA LEU A 465 27.37 -26.12 -3.09
C LEU A 465 28.31 -24.98 -2.70
N GLY A 466 27.98 -23.74 -3.05
CA GLY A 466 28.83 -22.58 -2.81
C GLY A 466 28.40 -21.36 -3.62
N ARG A 467 29.33 -20.43 -3.85
CA ARG A 467 29.09 -19.19 -4.57
C ARG A 467 30.36 -18.71 -5.28
N LEU A 468 30.20 -18.10 -6.45
CA LEU A 468 31.24 -17.32 -7.12
C LEU A 468 30.97 -15.83 -6.92
N ASP A 469 32.03 -15.09 -6.58
CA ASP A 469 31.97 -13.65 -6.35
C ASP A 469 31.97 -12.86 -7.67
N GLU A 470 31.58 -11.59 -7.58
CA GLU A 470 31.58 -10.66 -8.71
C GLU A 470 32.91 -10.67 -9.48
N GLY A 471 32.81 -10.71 -10.81
CA GLY A 471 33.96 -10.71 -11.71
C GLY A 471 34.68 -12.05 -11.82
N ALA A 472 34.27 -13.09 -11.08
CA ALA A 472 34.76 -14.44 -11.30
C ALA A 472 34.37 -14.93 -12.71
N GLU A 473 35.27 -15.69 -13.32
CA GLU A 473 35.06 -16.28 -14.64
C GLU A 473 35.28 -17.80 -14.55
N ALA A 474 34.43 -18.57 -15.22
CA ALA A 474 34.51 -20.03 -15.24
C ALA A 474 34.17 -20.57 -16.62
N VAL A 475 34.76 -21.70 -17.00
CA VAL A 475 34.52 -22.33 -18.31
C VAL A 475 33.21 -23.10 -18.27
N VAL A 476 32.35 -22.89 -19.27
CA VAL A 476 31.12 -23.67 -19.48
C VAL A 476 31.49 -25.00 -20.13
N VAL A 477 31.12 -26.10 -19.48
CA VAL A 477 31.40 -27.46 -19.93
C VAL A 477 30.14 -28.25 -20.27
N GLY A 478 28.95 -27.74 -19.90
CA GLY A 478 27.68 -28.38 -20.21
C GLY A 478 26.49 -27.46 -19.97
N GLN A 479 25.30 -27.87 -20.43
CA GLN A 479 24.04 -27.16 -20.22
C GLN A 479 22.91 -28.11 -19.85
N SER A 480 21.86 -27.58 -19.24
CA SER A 480 20.63 -28.34 -18.97
C SER A 480 19.83 -28.56 -20.25
N GLU A 481 18.91 -29.52 -20.25
CA GLU A 481 18.04 -29.80 -21.41
C GLU A 481 17.22 -28.58 -21.83
N THR A 482 16.85 -27.73 -20.87
CA THR A 482 16.09 -26.49 -21.11
C THR A 482 16.99 -25.30 -21.48
N GLY A 483 18.31 -25.42 -21.33
CA GLY A 483 19.27 -24.33 -21.55
C GLY A 483 19.26 -23.24 -20.47
N GLU A 484 18.48 -23.40 -19.40
CA GLU A 484 18.32 -22.38 -18.34
C GLU A 484 19.46 -22.40 -17.29
N TRP A 485 20.34 -23.39 -17.39
CA TRP A 485 21.44 -23.63 -16.45
C TRP A 485 22.68 -24.10 -17.20
N TRP A 486 23.83 -23.57 -16.79
CA TRP A 486 25.16 -23.93 -17.26
C TRP A 486 25.91 -24.75 -16.21
N GLN A 487 26.54 -25.84 -16.64
CA GLN A 487 27.53 -26.54 -15.84
C GLN A 487 28.91 -25.92 -16.12
N ILE A 488 29.61 -25.55 -15.05
CA ILE A 488 30.90 -24.87 -15.11
C ILE A 488 32.00 -25.65 -14.38
N GLU A 489 33.23 -25.51 -14.85
CA GLU A 489 34.43 -25.97 -14.15
C GLU A 489 34.91 -24.90 -13.16
N THR A 490 35.03 -25.25 -11.89
CA THR A 490 35.42 -24.30 -10.84
C THR A 490 36.06 -24.98 -9.64
N ASP A 491 37.14 -24.39 -9.13
CA ASP A 491 37.83 -24.81 -7.90
C ASP A 491 37.06 -24.43 -6.62
N ALA A 492 35.96 -23.67 -6.75
CA ALA A 492 35.13 -23.23 -5.64
C ALA A 492 34.31 -24.36 -4.98
N VAL A 493 34.26 -25.55 -5.60
CA VAL A 493 33.60 -26.75 -5.06
C VAL A 493 34.54 -27.95 -5.11
N GLU A 494 34.47 -28.83 -4.10
CA GLU A 494 35.37 -30.00 -3.98
C GLU A 494 35.30 -30.96 -5.18
N ALA A 495 34.15 -31.01 -5.85
CA ALA A 495 33.91 -31.85 -7.03
C ALA A 495 34.44 -31.26 -8.35
N GLY A 496 34.90 -30.01 -8.36
CA GLY A 496 35.41 -29.30 -9.55
C GLY A 496 34.36 -28.88 -10.58
N LEU A 497 33.09 -29.28 -10.41
CA LEU A 497 31.98 -28.97 -11.31
C LEU A 497 30.76 -28.47 -10.52
N ALA A 498 30.11 -27.43 -11.01
CA ALA A 498 28.89 -26.89 -10.42
C ALA A 498 27.93 -26.32 -11.47
N TRP A 499 26.66 -26.16 -11.10
CA TRP A 499 25.63 -25.58 -11.94
C TRP A 499 25.32 -24.13 -11.54
N VAL A 500 25.19 -23.25 -12.53
CA VAL A 500 24.80 -21.85 -12.37
C VAL A 500 23.63 -21.51 -13.29
N ALA A 501 22.72 -20.66 -12.83
CA ALA A 501 21.57 -20.25 -13.62
C ALA A 501 22.02 -19.27 -14.72
N ASP A 502 21.54 -19.49 -15.96
CA ASP A 502 21.82 -18.62 -17.10
C ASP A 502 21.45 -17.16 -16.81
N ALA A 503 20.27 -16.94 -16.22
CA ALA A 503 19.77 -15.62 -15.83
C ALA A 503 20.62 -14.88 -14.78
N ALA A 504 21.63 -15.53 -14.19
CA ALA A 504 22.47 -14.99 -13.12
C ALA A 504 23.93 -14.78 -13.52
N VAL A 505 24.31 -15.08 -14.77
CA VAL A 505 25.69 -14.95 -15.26
C VAL A 505 25.74 -14.36 -16.67
N ASP A 506 26.81 -13.62 -16.98
CA ASP A 506 27.07 -13.14 -18.33
C ASP A 506 27.86 -14.20 -19.11
N VAL A 507 27.24 -14.85 -20.10
CA VAL A 507 27.90 -15.88 -20.92
C VAL A 507 28.63 -15.26 -22.10
N ASN A 508 29.91 -15.59 -22.25
CA ASN A 508 30.78 -15.10 -23.31
C ASN A 508 31.28 -16.26 -24.18
N GLY A 509 31.09 -16.16 -25.49
CA GLY A 509 31.53 -17.15 -26.47
C GLY A 509 30.38 -17.90 -27.14
N ASP A 510 30.72 -18.82 -28.05
CA ASP A 510 29.73 -19.60 -28.80
C ASP A 510 29.21 -20.77 -27.94
N THR A 511 27.92 -20.73 -27.61
CA THR A 511 27.26 -21.75 -26.81
C THR A 511 26.60 -22.86 -27.64
N ALA A 512 26.56 -22.72 -28.98
CA ALA A 512 25.88 -23.67 -29.86
C ALA A 512 26.47 -25.09 -29.83
N GLY A 513 27.72 -25.22 -29.36
CA GLY A 513 28.44 -26.50 -29.19
C GLY A 513 28.44 -27.07 -27.78
N VAL A 514 27.82 -26.42 -26.79
CA VAL A 514 27.83 -26.87 -25.39
C VAL A 514 26.97 -28.13 -25.23
N PRO A 515 27.51 -29.25 -24.71
CA PRO A 515 26.75 -30.49 -24.60
C PRO A 515 25.66 -30.40 -23.54
N VAL A 516 24.49 -30.97 -23.83
CA VAL A 516 23.42 -31.14 -22.84
C VAL A 516 23.81 -32.26 -21.87
N ILE A 517 23.78 -31.97 -20.57
CA ILE A 517 24.07 -32.92 -19.50
C ILE A 517 22.76 -33.31 -18.83
N GLU A 518 22.32 -34.54 -19.07
CA GLU A 518 21.16 -35.12 -18.39
C GLU A 518 21.51 -35.42 -16.93
N VAL A 519 20.90 -34.67 -16.00
CA VAL A 519 21.00 -34.91 -14.56
C VAL A 519 19.71 -35.55 -14.10
N ASN A 520 19.80 -36.78 -13.59
CA ASN A 520 18.64 -37.48 -13.05
C ASN A 520 18.06 -36.67 -11.88
N GLN A 521 16.84 -36.16 -12.04
CA GLN A 521 16.13 -35.49 -10.96
C GLN A 521 16.05 -36.41 -9.74
N PRO A 522 16.30 -35.92 -8.51
CA PRO A 522 15.93 -36.67 -7.31
C PRO A 522 14.42 -36.90 -7.37
N THR A 523 14.01 -38.15 -7.59
CA THR A 523 12.62 -38.52 -7.78
C THR A 523 11.81 -38.12 -6.54
N ALA A 524 10.86 -37.18 -6.71
CA ALA A 524 9.82 -36.96 -5.74
C ALA A 524 9.10 -38.30 -5.50
N THR A 525 9.21 -38.84 -4.29
CA THR A 525 8.47 -40.05 -3.92
C THR A 525 6.97 -39.71 -4.04
N PRO A 526 6.18 -40.46 -4.83
CA PRO A 526 4.80 -40.11 -5.09
C PRO A 526 3.97 -40.23 -3.81
N THR A 527 3.43 -39.11 -3.34
CA THR A 527 2.42 -39.06 -2.28
C THR A 527 1.10 -39.54 -2.86
N THR A 528 0.75 -40.81 -2.61
CA THR A 528 -0.58 -41.35 -2.90
C THR A 528 -1.63 -40.66 -2.02
N THR A 529 -2.68 -40.12 -2.65
CA THR A 529 -3.91 -39.68 -1.98
C THR A 529 -4.54 -40.86 -1.21
N PRO A 530 -4.67 -40.82 0.13
CA PRO A 530 -5.31 -41.90 0.85
C PRO A 530 -6.83 -41.79 0.74
N THR A 531 -7.43 -42.82 0.17
CA THR A 531 -8.85 -43.15 0.40
C THR A 531 -9.03 -43.53 1.87
N ALA A 532 -10.06 -42.97 2.51
CA ALA A 532 -10.37 -43.18 3.92
C ALA A 532 -10.43 -44.67 4.29
N THR A 533 -9.49 -45.09 5.14
CA THR A 533 -9.54 -46.37 5.85
C THR A 533 -9.37 -46.10 7.34
N VAL A 534 -10.23 -46.74 8.14
CA VAL A 534 -10.35 -46.57 9.60
C VAL A 534 -9.00 -46.81 10.31
N PRO A 535 -8.59 -45.97 11.28
CA PRO A 535 -7.28 -46.10 11.92
C PRO A 535 -7.27 -47.20 13.00
N PRO A 536 -6.20 -48.02 13.10
CA PRO A 536 -5.92 -48.77 14.31
C PRO A 536 -5.35 -47.85 15.40
N THR A 537 -5.65 -48.20 16.65
CA THR A 537 -5.27 -47.54 17.90
C THR A 537 -3.78 -47.15 17.98
N PRO A 538 -3.41 -45.93 18.42
CA PRO A 538 -2.02 -45.52 18.53
C PRO A 538 -1.31 -46.16 19.72
N SER A 539 -0.08 -46.64 19.48
CA SER A 539 0.91 -46.97 20.51
C SER A 539 1.78 -45.75 20.77
N ILE A 540 1.94 -45.40 22.05
CA ILE A 540 2.77 -44.30 22.54
C ILE A 540 4.26 -44.51 22.23
N THR A 541 4.91 -43.47 21.70
CA THR A 541 6.38 -43.32 21.58
C THR A 541 6.75 -41.98 22.24
N PRO A 542 7.81 -41.90 23.06
CA PRO A 542 8.05 -40.76 23.94
C PRO A 542 8.42 -39.47 23.19
N THR A 543 7.84 -38.37 23.65
CA THR A 543 8.06 -36.97 23.24
C THR A 543 9.52 -36.54 23.43
N PRO A 544 10.17 -35.88 22.45
CA PRO A 544 11.45 -35.20 22.69
C PRO A 544 11.22 -33.94 23.54
N THR A 545 12.03 -33.81 24.59
CA THR A 545 12.08 -32.67 25.50
C THR A 545 12.45 -31.38 24.75
N ALA A 546 11.68 -30.31 24.94
CA ALA A 546 11.97 -28.98 24.41
C ALA A 546 13.23 -28.37 25.06
N THR A 547 14.14 -27.84 24.25
CA THR A 547 15.27 -27.03 24.71
C THR A 547 14.83 -25.56 24.81
N GLU A 548 15.08 -24.90 25.94
CA GLU A 548 14.78 -23.48 26.16
C GLU A 548 15.59 -22.57 25.23
N VAL A 549 14.92 -21.57 24.63
CA VAL A 549 15.56 -20.44 23.94
C VAL A 549 16.05 -19.46 24.99
N ILE A 550 17.36 -19.18 25.01
CA ILE A 550 17.94 -18.19 25.93
C ILE A 550 17.79 -16.80 25.31
N ILE A 551 16.90 -15.98 25.84
CA ILE A 551 16.81 -14.55 25.50
C ILE A 551 17.94 -13.83 26.22
N ALA A 552 18.96 -13.38 25.48
CA ALA A 552 20.18 -12.84 26.06
C ALA A 552 20.14 -11.32 26.32
N GLY A 553 19.15 -10.62 25.77
CA GLY A 553 18.90 -9.20 25.98
C GLY A 553 17.88 -8.65 24.98
N THR A 554 17.69 -7.33 24.97
CA THR A 554 16.82 -6.63 24.01
C THR A 554 17.58 -5.51 23.32
N ILE A 555 17.25 -5.24 22.06
CA ILE A 555 17.67 -4.01 21.38
C ILE A 555 16.53 -3.00 21.34
N GLU A 556 16.87 -1.71 21.31
CA GLU A 556 15.98 -0.60 21.01
C GLU A 556 16.58 0.19 19.87
N VAL A 557 15.84 0.35 18.79
CA VAL A 557 16.32 0.99 17.57
C VAL A 557 16.48 2.50 17.80
N THR A 558 17.68 3.04 17.56
CA THR A 558 18.00 4.46 17.75
C THR A 558 18.02 5.26 16.46
N ASP A 559 18.05 4.58 15.32
CA ASP A 559 17.84 5.10 13.97
C ASP A 559 17.13 4.04 13.13
N PRO A 560 16.16 4.38 12.24
CA PRO A 560 15.49 3.40 11.39
C PRO A 560 16.51 2.51 10.66
N ILE A 561 16.32 1.19 10.73
CA ILE A 561 17.34 0.22 10.33
C ILE A 561 16.74 -0.94 9.55
N ASN A 562 17.49 -1.44 8.57
CA ASN A 562 17.17 -2.65 7.82
C ASN A 562 17.41 -3.92 8.66
N VAL A 563 16.53 -4.90 8.52
CA VAL A 563 16.68 -6.28 9.04
C VAL A 563 17.06 -7.18 7.88
N ARG A 564 18.12 -7.98 8.05
CA ARG A 564 18.73 -8.77 6.98
C ARG A 564 18.77 -10.25 7.29
N ALA A 565 18.83 -11.09 6.26
CA ALA A 565 18.89 -12.54 6.40
C ALA A 565 20.21 -13.03 7.00
N GLU A 566 21.27 -12.25 6.82
CA GLU A 566 22.63 -12.54 7.27
C GLU A 566 23.25 -11.29 7.93
N PRO A 567 24.26 -11.44 8.81
CA PRO A 567 24.96 -10.33 9.46
C PRO A 567 25.91 -9.59 8.49
N SER A 568 25.37 -9.00 7.42
CA SER A 568 26.12 -8.26 6.41
C SER A 568 25.23 -7.20 5.77
N THR A 569 25.79 -6.06 5.33
CA THR A 569 25.04 -5.07 4.54
C THR A 569 24.61 -5.58 3.17
N ASP A 570 25.21 -6.68 2.72
CA ASP A 570 24.90 -7.34 1.45
C ASP A 570 23.87 -8.49 1.63
N GLY A 571 23.51 -8.80 2.88
CA GLY A 571 22.49 -9.79 3.19
C GLY A 571 21.11 -9.36 2.70
N GLU A 572 20.31 -10.32 2.22
CA GLU A 572 18.95 -10.10 1.72
C GLU A 572 18.12 -9.27 2.71
N LEU A 573 17.44 -8.26 2.19
CA LEU A 573 16.60 -7.38 2.99
C LEU A 573 15.30 -8.10 3.35
N LEU A 574 15.16 -8.48 4.62
CA LEU A 574 13.95 -9.13 5.16
C LEU A 574 12.88 -8.12 5.58
N GLY A 575 13.29 -6.87 5.84
CA GLY A 575 12.40 -5.80 6.28
C GLY A 575 13.17 -4.68 6.96
N GLY A 576 12.48 -3.89 7.77
CA GLY A 576 13.09 -2.82 8.57
C GLY A 576 12.39 -2.61 9.91
N LEU A 577 13.14 -2.07 10.86
CA LEU A 577 12.62 -1.62 12.15
C LEU A 577 12.69 -0.09 12.24
N TYR A 578 11.68 0.51 12.86
CA TYR A 578 11.58 1.95 13.01
C TYR A 578 12.18 2.42 14.34
N LEU A 579 12.48 3.71 14.44
CA LEU A 579 12.95 4.34 15.67
C LEU A 579 12.08 3.96 16.88
N GLY A 580 12.72 3.43 17.92
CA GLY A 580 12.10 2.99 19.17
C GLY A 580 11.48 1.59 19.15
N ASP A 581 11.48 0.88 18.00
CA ASP A 581 11.10 -0.53 17.97
C ASP A 581 12.10 -1.36 18.79
N LYS A 582 11.61 -2.47 19.37
CA LYS A 582 12.39 -3.36 20.22
C LYS A 582 12.30 -4.79 19.73
N ALA A 583 13.40 -5.53 19.84
CA ALA A 583 13.46 -6.95 19.52
C ALA A 583 14.34 -7.70 20.52
N ASP A 584 14.00 -8.97 20.77
CA ASP A 584 14.78 -9.86 21.62
C ASP A 584 16.04 -10.30 20.88
N VAL A 585 17.19 -10.29 21.55
CA VAL A 585 18.48 -10.71 20.99
C VAL A 585 18.70 -12.19 21.27
N LEU A 586 18.97 -12.93 20.19
CA LEU A 586 19.20 -14.37 20.19
C LEU A 586 20.70 -14.69 20.10
N ALA A 587 21.46 -13.92 19.31
CA ALA A 587 22.90 -14.10 19.14
C ALA A 587 23.60 -12.81 18.68
N VAL A 588 24.93 -12.84 18.65
CA VAL A 588 25.79 -11.79 18.08
C VAL A 588 26.73 -12.39 17.04
N SER A 589 27.03 -11.66 15.96
CA SER A 589 28.02 -12.08 14.97
C SER A 589 29.42 -12.19 15.59
N LYS A 590 30.31 -12.96 14.94
CA LYS A 590 31.67 -13.23 15.44
C LYS A 590 32.54 -11.97 15.60
N ASP A 591 32.32 -10.98 14.76
CA ASP A 591 32.96 -9.65 14.81
C ASP A 591 32.30 -8.72 15.84
N GLY A 592 31.05 -8.99 16.25
CA GLY A 592 30.31 -8.19 17.21
C GLY A 592 29.49 -7.06 16.58
N ASP A 593 29.48 -6.96 15.25
CA ASP A 593 28.90 -5.84 14.50
C ASP A 593 27.42 -6.03 14.18
N TRP A 594 26.87 -7.24 14.41
CA TRP A 594 25.47 -7.56 14.13
C TRP A 594 24.81 -8.31 15.27
N TRP A 595 23.55 -7.97 15.54
CA TRP A 595 22.66 -8.72 16.43
C TRP A 595 21.70 -9.59 15.62
N GLN A 596 21.63 -10.87 15.97
CA GLN A 596 20.54 -11.73 15.53
C GLN A 596 19.36 -11.52 16.50
N ILE A 597 18.22 -11.16 15.94
CA ILE A 597 17.01 -10.85 16.69
C ILE A 597 15.90 -11.85 16.40
N ASP A 598 14.97 -11.99 17.35
CA ASP A 598 13.67 -12.62 17.09
C ASP A 598 12.91 -11.76 16.06
N PHE A 599 12.69 -12.32 14.88
CA PHE A 599 12.07 -11.64 13.77
C PHE A 599 11.18 -12.61 12.98
N PRO A 600 9.90 -12.76 13.37
CA PRO A 600 9.01 -13.78 12.82
C PRO A 600 8.80 -13.74 11.30
N ALA A 601 9.06 -12.58 10.67
CA ALA A 601 8.95 -12.41 9.21
C ALA A 601 10.19 -12.90 8.46
N GLY A 602 11.29 -13.19 9.15
CA GLY A 602 12.51 -13.74 8.55
C GLY A 602 12.49 -15.27 8.45
N PRO A 603 13.35 -15.85 7.59
CA PRO A 603 13.59 -17.28 7.57
C PRO A 603 13.93 -17.79 8.97
N GLU A 604 13.30 -18.90 9.37
CA GLU A 604 13.45 -19.50 10.71
C GLU A 604 12.98 -18.61 11.88
N GLY A 605 12.28 -17.50 11.60
CA GLY A 605 11.80 -16.55 12.60
C GLY A 605 12.88 -15.65 13.17
N VAL A 606 13.99 -15.46 12.46
CA VAL A 606 15.12 -14.63 12.89
C VAL A 606 15.54 -13.62 11.83
N GLY A 607 16.27 -12.58 12.24
CA GLY A 607 16.83 -11.58 11.35
C GLY A 607 18.03 -10.87 11.98
N TRP A 608 18.81 -10.16 11.17
CA TRP A 608 20.04 -9.51 11.58
C TRP A 608 19.96 -7.99 11.46
N VAL A 609 20.42 -7.29 12.50
CA VAL A 609 20.47 -5.82 12.54
C VAL A 609 21.87 -5.35 12.93
N ALA A 610 22.36 -4.29 12.30
CA ALA A 610 23.68 -3.75 12.61
C ALA A 610 23.70 -3.14 14.03
N ALA A 611 24.69 -3.51 14.81
CA ALA A 611 24.80 -3.21 16.23
C ALA A 611 24.99 -1.72 16.53
N GLU A 612 25.48 -0.94 15.56
CA GLU A 612 25.74 0.50 15.71
C GLU A 612 24.48 1.37 15.72
N PHE A 613 23.38 0.91 15.11
CA PHE A 613 22.13 1.68 14.99
C PHE A 613 21.08 1.28 16.04
N VAL A 614 21.47 0.49 17.03
CA VAL A 614 20.58 0.01 18.09
C VAL A 614 21.23 0.13 19.47
N ARG A 615 20.42 0.43 20.48
CA ARG A 615 20.83 0.41 21.88
C ARG A 615 20.50 -0.94 22.50
N PHE A 616 21.53 -1.73 22.80
CA PHE A 616 21.38 -3.00 23.52
C PHE A 616 21.14 -2.79 25.03
N GLN A 617 20.22 -3.57 25.59
CA GLN A 617 19.91 -3.66 27.02
C GLN A 617 19.93 -5.13 27.46
N GLY A 618 20.96 -5.53 28.22
CA GLY A 618 21.16 -6.90 28.68
C GLY A 618 22.61 -7.15 29.10
N ASP A 619 22.95 -8.41 29.44
CA ASP A 619 24.33 -8.82 29.67
C ASP A 619 24.96 -9.28 28.35
N ARG A 620 25.82 -8.43 27.77
CA ARG A 620 26.47 -8.72 26.48
C ARG A 620 27.40 -9.94 26.56
N GLN A 621 27.93 -10.29 27.74
CA GLN A 621 28.79 -11.48 27.90
C GLN A 621 27.98 -12.78 27.89
N ALA A 622 26.66 -12.69 28.10
CA ALA A 622 25.74 -13.82 28.05
C ALA A 622 25.14 -14.05 26.65
N VAL A 623 25.38 -13.16 25.67
CA VAL A 623 24.88 -13.33 24.30
C VAL A 623 25.71 -14.37 23.55
N PRO A 624 25.11 -15.45 23.01
CA PRO A 624 25.82 -16.44 22.22
C PRO A 624 26.45 -15.84 20.96
N ILE A 625 27.68 -16.25 20.63
CA ILE A 625 28.31 -15.90 19.35
C ILE A 625 27.83 -16.88 18.28
N PHE A 626 27.22 -16.34 17.22
CA PHE A 626 26.71 -17.13 16.10
C PHE A 626 27.83 -17.85 15.35
N GLY A 627 27.57 -19.11 14.95
CA GLY A 627 28.52 -19.94 14.20
C GLY A 627 29.62 -20.63 15.04
N LEU A 628 29.68 -20.41 16.35
CA LEU A 628 30.54 -21.17 17.26
C LEU A 628 29.69 -22.21 17.99
N GLY A 629 29.72 -23.46 17.49
CA GLY A 629 28.78 -24.53 17.81
C GLY A 629 28.32 -24.61 19.28
N THR A 630 27.02 -24.38 19.47
CA THR A 630 26.03 -25.16 20.26
C THR A 630 24.79 -24.29 20.54
N VAL A 631 23.93 -24.11 19.53
CA VAL A 631 22.46 -24.19 19.58
C VAL A 631 21.93 -23.87 18.18
N THR A 632 21.32 -24.84 17.52
CA THR A 632 20.41 -24.58 16.39
C THR A 632 19.04 -24.31 17.01
N PRO A 633 18.49 -23.08 16.99
CA PRO A 633 17.13 -22.86 17.45
C PRO A 633 16.18 -23.65 16.55
N THR A 634 15.40 -24.56 17.13
CA THR A 634 14.31 -25.25 16.43
C THR A 634 13.05 -24.38 16.51
N PRO A 635 12.31 -24.16 15.41
CA PRO A 635 11.17 -23.25 15.39
C PRO A 635 10.05 -23.63 16.36
N ARG A 636 9.41 -22.61 16.93
CA ARG A 636 8.22 -22.71 17.79
C ARG A 636 7.05 -23.30 17.01
N ALA A 637 6.39 -24.32 17.57
CA ALA A 637 5.09 -24.77 17.06
C ALA A 637 4.02 -23.67 17.22
N THR A 638 3.38 -23.30 16.11
CA THR A 638 2.25 -22.37 16.06
C THR A 638 1.03 -23.03 16.73
N ASN A 639 0.81 -22.72 18.01
CA ASN A 639 -0.47 -23.01 18.65
C ASN A 639 -1.52 -21.98 18.18
N THR A 640 -2.13 -22.25 17.03
CA THR A 640 -3.41 -21.63 16.65
C THR A 640 -4.53 -22.43 17.31
N PRO A 641 -5.40 -21.83 18.15
CA PRO A 641 -6.59 -22.53 18.61
C PRO A 641 -7.60 -22.63 17.47
N THR A 642 -7.63 -23.78 16.78
CA THR A 642 -8.69 -24.14 15.83
C THR A 642 -9.99 -24.39 16.59
N ARG A 643 -11.00 -23.53 16.37
CA ARG A 643 -12.39 -23.88 16.68
C ARG A 643 -12.90 -24.84 15.59
N THR A 644 -13.27 -26.04 15.99
CA THR A 644 -13.89 -27.05 15.12
C THR A 644 -15.33 -26.66 14.77
N PRO A 645 -15.75 -26.67 13.49
CA PRO A 645 -17.15 -26.56 13.10
C PRO A 645 -17.90 -27.87 13.44
N THR A 646 -19.06 -27.74 14.08
CA THR A 646 -19.96 -28.86 14.36
C THR A 646 -20.81 -29.17 13.12
N PRO A 647 -21.00 -30.44 12.71
CA PRO A 647 -21.83 -30.77 11.55
C PRO A 647 -23.33 -30.71 11.88
N ASP A 648 -24.08 -30.07 11.00
CA ASP A 648 -25.54 -30.10 10.99
C ASP A 648 -26.07 -31.51 10.69
N ARG A 649 -26.86 -32.06 11.63
CA ARG A 649 -27.88 -33.07 11.34
C ARG A 649 -29.15 -32.72 12.08
N LEU A 650 -30.19 -32.39 11.32
CA LEU A 650 -31.56 -32.17 11.79
C LEU A 650 -32.07 -33.34 12.66
N PRO A 651 -32.72 -33.06 13.80
CA PRO A 651 -33.81 -33.87 14.32
C PRO A 651 -35.17 -33.26 13.97
N THR A 652 -36.11 -34.18 13.77
CA THR A 652 -37.50 -34.01 13.34
C THR A 652 -38.39 -33.34 14.39
N LEU A 653 -39.43 -32.66 13.90
CA LEU A 653 -40.54 -32.03 14.63
C LEU A 653 -41.17 -32.92 15.74
N ALA A 654 -41.29 -32.39 16.97
CA ALA A 654 -42.48 -32.53 17.82
C ALA A 654 -42.48 -31.51 18.99
N GLU A 655 -43.55 -30.71 19.02
CA GLU A 655 -44.17 -29.97 20.15
C GLU A 655 -43.40 -28.86 20.90
N LEU A 656 -43.74 -27.62 20.53
CA LEU A 656 -43.68 -26.42 21.37
C LEU A 656 -44.92 -26.34 22.28
N PRO A 657 -44.83 -25.61 23.40
CA PRO A 657 -45.80 -24.55 23.64
C PRO A 657 -45.12 -23.18 23.61
N THR A 658 -45.51 -22.42 22.60
CA THR A 658 -45.79 -20.98 22.58
C THR A 658 -45.35 -20.13 23.78
N LEU A 659 -44.65 -19.03 23.49
CA LEU A 659 -45.24 -17.68 23.53
C LEU A 659 -44.37 -16.69 22.73
N ALA A 660 -45.05 -15.93 21.86
CA ALA A 660 -44.53 -14.87 21.02
C ALA A 660 -44.36 -13.55 21.83
N PRO A 661 -43.66 -12.55 21.27
CA PRO A 661 -43.08 -11.43 22.01
C PRO A 661 -44.01 -10.21 22.04
N THR A 662 -43.76 -9.29 22.98
CA THR A 662 -44.14 -7.89 22.78
C THR A 662 -43.10 -6.96 23.39
N ALA A 663 -42.73 -5.97 22.58
CA ALA A 663 -41.86 -4.85 22.92
C ALA A 663 -42.53 -3.87 23.90
N THR A 664 -41.72 -2.93 24.42
CA THR A 664 -42.05 -1.54 24.81
C THR A 664 -41.95 -1.22 26.30
N SER A 665 -40.81 -0.62 26.67
CA SER A 665 -40.70 0.72 27.28
C SER A 665 -40.54 0.92 28.81
N ILE A 666 -39.81 2.02 29.07
CA ILE A 666 -39.78 2.95 30.22
C ILE A 666 -38.78 2.70 31.37
N TYR A 667 -37.81 3.62 31.44
CA TYR A 667 -37.20 4.34 32.58
C TYR A 667 -37.50 3.92 34.04
N GLN A 668 -36.46 4.19 34.87
CA GLN A 668 -36.35 4.21 36.35
C GLN A 668 -35.90 2.85 36.95
N THR A 669 -34.91 2.75 37.86
CA THR A 669 -34.29 3.73 38.76
C THR A 669 -33.01 3.19 39.42
N THR A 670 -32.10 4.12 39.74
CA THR A 670 -31.17 4.20 40.90
C THR A 670 -30.07 3.15 41.12
N ALA A 671 -28.85 3.62 40.89
CA ALA A 671 -27.81 3.81 41.90
C ALA A 671 -28.12 3.29 43.33
N ALA A 672 -27.52 2.15 43.69
CA ALA A 672 -27.23 1.76 45.06
C ALA A 672 -26.18 0.63 45.06
N ALA A 673 -24.93 0.93 44.69
CA ALA A 673 -23.80 0.00 44.86
C ALA A 673 -22.47 0.71 45.14
N LEU A 674 -22.52 1.92 45.72
CA LEU A 674 -21.37 2.61 46.30
C LEU A 674 -21.77 3.10 47.67
N LEU A 675 -21.45 2.29 48.69
CA LEU A 675 -21.23 2.62 50.12
C LEU A 675 -21.47 1.36 50.97
N ALA A 676 -20.58 0.37 50.80
CA ALA A 676 -20.41 -0.71 51.75
C ALA A 676 -19.04 -0.55 52.40
N GLU A 677 -18.95 0.31 53.42
CA GLU A 677 -17.90 0.26 54.45
C GLU A 677 -18.18 1.33 55.51
N ARG A 678 -18.82 0.92 56.62
CA ARG A 678 -18.48 1.28 58.01
C ARG A 678 -19.62 0.93 58.98
N GLY A 679 -19.27 0.03 59.91
CA GLY A 679 -19.68 -0.09 61.31
C GLY A 679 -21.04 0.42 61.80
N THR A 680 -21.83 -0.52 62.33
CA THR A 680 -22.77 -0.34 63.46
C THR A 680 -22.03 0.20 64.71
N PRO A 681 -22.67 0.92 65.68
CA PRO A 681 -23.89 0.46 66.35
C PRO A 681 -24.91 1.50 66.88
N ASP A 682 -26.06 0.94 67.29
CA ASP A 682 -26.95 1.27 68.42
C ASP A 682 -28.35 1.85 68.10
N PRO A 683 -29.45 1.10 68.39
CA PRO A 683 -30.81 1.58 68.34
C PRO A 683 -31.35 1.88 69.75
N ALA A 684 -31.64 3.15 70.04
CA ALA A 684 -32.38 3.52 71.25
C ALA A 684 -33.31 4.73 71.04
N LEU A 685 -34.61 4.42 71.10
CA LEU A 685 -35.71 5.16 71.73
C LEU A 685 -36.19 6.55 71.20
N THR A 686 -37.32 6.49 70.48
CA THR A 686 -38.68 7.02 70.82
C THR A 686 -38.99 8.51 71.17
N ILE A 687 -39.89 9.10 70.34
CA ILE A 687 -41.07 10.04 70.54
C ILE A 687 -40.76 11.46 71.11
N VAL A 688 -41.30 12.63 70.69
CA VAL A 688 -42.68 13.11 70.36
C VAL A 688 -42.66 14.46 69.56
N PRO A 689 -43.79 15.15 69.20
CA PRO A 689 -44.29 15.34 67.82
C PRO A 689 -44.48 16.83 67.42
N GLU A 690 -45.03 17.13 66.24
CA GLU A 690 -46.07 18.16 66.09
C GLU A 690 -46.78 18.08 64.72
N GLU A 691 -48.07 18.40 64.75
CA GLU A 691 -49.10 18.21 63.72
C GLU A 691 -49.19 19.36 62.68
N PRO A 692 -50.01 19.21 61.61
CA PRO A 692 -49.89 19.95 60.34
C PRO A 692 -50.99 21.02 60.14
N ALA A 693 -50.82 21.92 59.16
CA ALA A 693 -51.91 22.42 58.32
C ALA A 693 -51.46 23.32 57.13
N ALA A 694 -52.00 22.98 55.96
CA ALA A 694 -52.63 23.86 54.96
C ALA A 694 -51.80 24.79 54.03
N SER A 695 -51.85 24.41 52.74
CA SER A 695 -52.00 25.20 51.49
C SER A 695 -51.33 26.57 51.36
N PHE A 696 -50.43 26.71 50.37
CA PHE A 696 -49.79 27.98 50.00
C PHE A 696 -50.06 28.40 48.54
N ASP A 697 -50.08 29.73 48.38
CA ASP A 697 -50.57 30.58 47.31
C ASP A 697 -49.49 30.83 46.21
N TRP A 698 -49.92 31.02 44.97
CA TRP A 698 -49.05 31.09 43.78
C TRP A 698 -48.43 32.47 43.51
N SER A 699 -48.50 33.41 44.47
CA SER A 699 -47.95 34.76 44.33
C SER A 699 -46.47 34.91 44.69
N ASP A 700 -45.79 33.84 45.07
CA ASP A 700 -44.42 33.85 45.65
C ASP A 700 -43.37 33.13 44.77
N PHE A 701 -43.51 33.20 43.44
CA PHE A 701 -42.52 32.63 42.53
C PHE A 701 -41.25 33.52 42.49
N PRO A 702 -40.09 33.09 43.03
CA PRO A 702 -38.91 33.93 43.09
C PRO A 702 -38.10 33.81 41.78
N TRP A 703 -37.85 34.94 41.12
CA TRP A 703 -36.99 35.11 39.94
C TRP A 703 -35.49 34.84 40.21
N GLY A 704 -35.15 33.94 41.12
CA GLY A 704 -33.84 33.83 41.77
C GLY A 704 -32.90 32.71 41.33
N ILE A 705 -33.06 32.10 40.14
CA ILE A 705 -32.18 30.99 39.69
C ILE A 705 -31.50 31.26 38.33
N LEU A 706 -31.51 32.50 37.82
CA LEU A 706 -30.65 32.89 36.67
C LEU A 706 -29.43 33.75 37.07
N SER A 707 -29.32 34.16 38.34
CA SER A 707 -28.30 35.13 38.76
C SER A 707 -27.02 34.50 39.34
N LEU A 708 -27.02 33.22 39.72
CA LEU A 708 -25.84 32.58 40.33
C LEU A 708 -24.79 32.10 39.29
N VAL A 709 -25.20 31.82 38.05
CA VAL A 709 -24.29 31.40 36.98
C VAL A 709 -23.56 32.60 36.36
N VAL A 710 -24.22 33.75 36.26
CA VAL A 710 -23.65 34.97 35.67
C VAL A 710 -22.67 35.67 36.63
N ILE A 711 -22.96 35.67 37.95
CA ILE A 711 -22.06 36.27 38.95
C ILE A 711 -20.82 35.39 39.18
N GLY A 712 -20.95 34.06 39.11
CA GLY A 712 -19.82 33.13 39.21
C GLY A 712 -18.82 33.27 38.06
N ALA A 713 -19.31 33.44 36.82
CA ALA A 713 -18.46 33.66 35.65
C ALA A 713 -17.73 35.01 35.69
N PHE A 714 -18.39 36.06 36.21
CA PHE A 714 -17.79 37.41 36.29
C PHE A 714 -16.72 37.50 37.39
N LEU A 715 -16.91 36.82 38.54
CA LEU A 715 -15.92 36.80 39.61
C LEU A 715 -14.72 35.91 39.29
N TRP A 716 -14.91 34.81 38.54
CA TRP A 716 -13.79 34.00 38.04
C TRP A 716 -12.94 34.76 37.01
N TYR A 717 -13.57 35.50 36.09
CA TYR A 717 -12.88 36.35 35.11
C TYR A 717 -12.03 37.46 35.76
N GLN A 718 -12.55 38.10 36.82
CA GLN A 718 -11.84 39.14 37.58
C GLN A 718 -10.70 38.57 38.45
N PHE A 719 -10.81 37.33 38.93
CA PHE A 719 -9.78 36.69 39.74
C PHE A 719 -8.64 36.07 38.90
N TYR A 720 -8.96 35.57 37.70
CA TYR A 720 -7.99 34.98 36.77
C TYR A 720 -6.99 36.01 36.20
N TRP A 721 -7.44 37.25 35.98
CA TRP A 721 -6.58 38.32 35.42
C TRP A 721 -5.82 39.15 36.46
N ARG A 722 -6.19 39.11 37.75
CA ARG A 722 -5.48 39.85 38.81
C ARG A 722 -4.24 39.14 39.38
N ARG A 723 -3.89 37.93 38.90
CA ARG A 723 -2.76 37.13 39.42
C ARG A 723 -1.58 36.95 38.44
N ARG A 724 -1.57 37.64 37.29
CA ARG A 724 -0.44 37.68 36.34
C ARG A 724 -0.03 39.11 35.96
N GLY A 725 0.30 39.92 36.96
CA GLY A 725 0.82 41.27 36.75
C GLY A 725 1.67 41.75 37.92
N LEU A 726 2.87 41.21 38.05
CA LEU A 726 3.99 41.84 38.74
C LEU A 726 5.24 41.61 37.88
N SER A 727 5.87 42.73 37.52
CA SER A 727 7.02 42.98 36.62
C SER A 727 6.70 43.07 35.13
#